data_AF-A0A3M2L9G1-F1
#
_entry.id   AF-A0A3M2L9G1-F1
#
_cell.length_a   1.000
_cell.length_b   1.000
_cell.length_c   1.000
_cell.angle_alpha   90.00
_cell.angle_beta   90.00
_cell.angle_gamma   90.00
#
_symmetry.space_group_name_H-M   'P 1'
#
loop_
_entity.id
_entity.type
_entity.pdbx_description
1 polymer ?
#
loop_
_entity_poly.entity_id
_entity_poly.type
_entity_poly.pdbx_seq_one_letter_code
_entity_poly.pdbx_strand_id
1 'polypeptide(L)'
;MVTDVIDVATEVTVPRRELWDLLLDADSYARLFPGIGACEPMSSATGIRLHLRLGTETSEIRTLDVTLIPGREPEALELRCAELDASASVRLLEHGDGTQVRVACVAVDRLHPALDSVSDSVVQEWIRAGLQRMADIATGAPTATVVKVEGTGIRSQAETVRQVLSTGVMRTVRPDIAMRQLAELNTWGFTLAGGYASAAAHSPRRTALIDDGGVRTFAEVHQRSARLAGALAAAGQGAGTTIGVLSRNSAELVEILVAATKLGVDMVLLNTGMAAVGIAEVAEIHRFAAIFAEPALAELLRYLPDQVPHYATGGPAPAGWRGTVSALIDSGAPYSTKPRQPGQLIVLTSGTTGCPKSAKRPHPKGFGPVVSLLSRIPLQMNAIMLIPAPLFHTWGLAALQLSTALRSTVVLAQRFDAEDCLRLVAAHKVTTLIVVPVLVNRILALPPEIRARYDTSSLRVVLSCGAPLSGATVTSFRAAFGEILYNIYGSTEVSWAAIADPGDLRIAPTTAGKPPSGTRIAILGPDRRPVPVGVVGRIFVGNQLLFDGYVDANAPEAVDDMLDTGDLGYLDAAGRLFVAGREDEMISSGGENVFPRPIEEALAYLPQVFDVAVVGVPDREFGQRLAAFIVKYPDSGLDEHMVRAYVRNRLGRFAVPRDVTFVDALPRNATGKILRNSLTGPPGS
;
A
#
# COMPACT_ATOMS: atom_id res chain seq x y z
N MET A 1 17.99 31.64 -15.74
CA MET A 1 16.57 32.02 -15.61
C MET A 1 15.93 31.78 -16.95
N VAL A 2 14.69 31.35 -16.93
CA VAL A 2 13.93 31.03 -18.13
C VAL A 2 13.59 32.31 -18.89
N THR A 3 13.79 32.32 -20.21
CA THR A 3 13.38 33.43 -21.08
C THR A 3 11.88 33.37 -21.38
N ASP A 4 11.31 34.52 -21.75
CA ASP A 4 9.87 34.65 -22.06
C ASP A 4 9.45 33.76 -23.26
N VAL A 5 10.40 33.37 -24.11
CA VAL A 5 10.20 32.41 -25.20
C VAL A 5 11.27 31.32 -25.16
N ILE A 6 10.86 30.05 -25.30
CA ILE A 6 11.76 28.89 -25.43
C ILE A 6 11.36 28.11 -26.68
N ASP A 7 12.33 27.87 -27.57
CA ASP A 7 12.15 27.01 -28.73
C ASP A 7 12.92 25.69 -28.58
N VAL A 8 12.27 24.59 -28.97
CA VAL A 8 12.86 23.24 -29.02
C VAL A 8 12.55 22.64 -30.39
N ALA A 9 13.57 22.17 -31.09
CA ALA A 9 13.41 21.32 -32.26
C ALA A 9 14.09 19.98 -31.98
N THR A 10 13.38 18.88 -32.18
CA THR A 10 13.92 17.51 -32.01
C THR A 10 13.38 16.59 -33.10
N GLU A 11 14.12 15.54 -33.40
CA GLU A 11 13.74 14.52 -34.38
C GLU A 11 13.47 13.21 -33.65
N VAL A 12 12.38 12.54 -34.01
CA VAL A 12 12.00 11.23 -33.49
C VAL A 12 11.70 10.28 -34.64
N THR A 13 12.09 9.02 -34.50
CA THR A 13 11.93 7.97 -35.54
C THR A 13 10.54 7.34 -35.50
N VAL A 14 9.49 8.16 -35.44
CA VAL A 14 8.09 7.74 -35.31
C VAL A 14 7.22 8.52 -36.28
N PRO A 15 6.23 7.90 -36.94
CA PRO A 15 5.30 8.59 -37.81
C PRO A 15 4.51 9.69 -37.10
N ARG A 16 4.23 10.79 -37.82
CA ARG A 16 3.51 11.96 -37.26
C ARG A 16 2.18 11.59 -36.61
N ARG A 17 1.46 10.62 -37.16
CA ARG A 17 0.14 10.21 -36.67
C ARG A 17 0.20 9.58 -35.28
N GLU A 18 1.16 8.70 -35.04
CA GLU A 18 1.31 8.02 -33.75
C GLU A 18 1.68 9.00 -32.65
N LEU A 19 2.58 9.94 -32.95
CA LEU A 19 2.93 11.01 -32.01
C LEU A 19 1.76 11.98 -31.77
N TRP A 20 0.97 12.27 -32.81
CA TRP A 20 -0.21 13.12 -32.71
C TRP A 20 -1.24 12.55 -31.73
N ASP A 21 -1.56 11.26 -31.85
CA ASP A 21 -2.55 10.61 -30.98
C ASP A 21 -2.08 10.63 -29.50
N LEU A 22 -0.78 10.46 -29.24
CA LEU A 22 -0.19 10.60 -27.89
C LEU A 22 -0.21 12.04 -27.35
N LEU A 23 -0.06 13.05 -28.22
CA LEU A 23 -0.17 14.45 -27.81
C LEU A 23 -1.61 14.86 -27.48
N LEU A 24 -2.61 14.20 -28.04
CA LEU A 24 -4.01 14.41 -27.70
C LEU A 24 -4.44 13.70 -26.41
N ASP A 25 -3.69 12.69 -25.99
CA ASP A 25 -3.95 11.96 -24.76
C ASP A 25 -3.53 12.76 -23.52
N ALA A 26 -4.50 13.08 -22.66
CA ALA A 26 -4.29 13.82 -21.43
C ALA A 26 -3.35 13.08 -20.46
N ASP A 27 -3.46 11.76 -20.40
CA ASP A 27 -2.69 10.94 -19.47
C ASP A 27 -1.20 10.97 -19.79
N SER A 28 -0.85 11.02 -21.09
CA SER A 28 0.53 11.09 -21.56
C SER A 28 1.33 12.23 -20.92
N TYR A 29 0.71 13.38 -20.63
CA TYR A 29 1.41 14.49 -19.97
C TYR A 29 1.85 14.14 -18.54
N ALA A 30 0.94 13.62 -17.71
CA ALA A 30 1.26 13.24 -16.33
C ALA A 30 2.18 12.02 -16.23
N ARG A 31 2.09 11.10 -17.21
CA ARG A 31 2.90 9.88 -17.23
C ARG A 31 4.31 10.10 -17.77
N LEU A 32 4.49 11.02 -18.72
CA LEU A 32 5.75 11.13 -19.49
C LEU A 32 6.56 12.38 -19.16
N PHE A 33 6.02 13.34 -18.40
CA PHE A 33 6.73 14.57 -18.07
C PHE A 33 6.86 14.73 -16.54
N PRO A 34 8.07 14.61 -15.98
CA PRO A 34 8.30 14.82 -14.55
C PRO A 34 7.85 16.20 -14.11
N GLY A 35 7.27 16.33 -12.91
CA GLY A 35 6.73 17.59 -12.42
C GLY A 35 5.26 17.83 -12.79
N ILE A 36 4.70 17.07 -13.73
CA ILE A 36 3.25 16.97 -13.93
C ILE A 36 2.75 15.80 -13.08
N GLY A 37 2.07 16.10 -11.98
CA GLY A 37 1.59 15.11 -11.02
C GLY A 37 0.23 14.50 -11.37
N ALA A 38 -0.58 15.24 -12.11
CA ALA A 38 -1.86 14.80 -12.67
C ALA A 38 -2.22 15.68 -13.86
N CYS A 39 -2.95 15.12 -14.83
CA CYS A 39 -3.48 15.83 -15.99
C CYS A 39 -4.82 15.19 -16.33
N GLU A 40 -5.92 15.84 -15.96
CA GLU A 40 -7.26 15.26 -16.07
C GLU A 40 -8.07 15.98 -17.15
N PRO A 41 -8.72 15.26 -18.06
CA PRO A 41 -9.60 15.89 -19.04
C PRO A 41 -10.85 16.46 -18.36
N MET A 42 -11.31 17.61 -18.84
CA MET A 42 -12.56 18.25 -18.46
C MET A 42 -13.42 18.46 -19.70
N SER A 43 -14.71 18.17 -19.57
CA SER A 43 -15.69 18.44 -20.61
C SER A 43 -15.72 19.92 -21.00
N SER A 44 -15.67 20.19 -22.31
CA SER A 44 -15.69 21.54 -22.89
C SER A 44 -16.41 21.51 -24.24
N ALA A 45 -17.04 22.63 -24.59
CA ALA A 45 -17.74 22.80 -25.87
C ALA A 45 -16.78 23.17 -27.02
N THR A 46 -15.56 23.64 -26.72
CA THR A 46 -14.63 24.28 -27.69
C THR A 46 -13.17 23.81 -27.52
N GLY A 47 -12.93 22.49 -27.53
CA GLY A 47 -11.60 21.89 -27.40
C GLY A 47 -11.50 20.91 -26.23
N ILE A 48 -10.28 20.42 -25.94
CA ILE A 48 -10.02 19.53 -24.79
C ILE A 48 -9.48 20.40 -23.67
N ARG A 49 -10.25 20.59 -22.59
CA ARG A 49 -9.73 21.24 -21.37
C ARG A 49 -9.04 20.21 -20.50
N LEU A 50 -7.90 20.59 -19.95
CA LEU A 50 -7.04 19.76 -19.13
C LEU A 50 -6.83 20.47 -17.79
N HIS A 51 -7.06 19.75 -16.70
CA HIS A 51 -6.75 20.20 -15.35
C HIS A 51 -5.41 19.62 -14.92
N LEU A 52 -4.38 20.47 -14.83
CA LEU A 52 -3.01 20.06 -14.56
C LEU A 52 -2.66 20.34 -13.11
N ARG A 53 -1.98 19.38 -12.48
CA ARG A 53 -1.30 19.55 -11.19
C ARG A 53 0.20 19.57 -11.43
N LEU A 54 0.85 20.69 -11.14
CA LEU A 54 2.25 20.96 -11.43
C LEU A 54 3.05 21.20 -10.15
N GLY A 55 4.23 20.60 -10.04
CA GLY A 55 5.12 20.80 -8.90
C GLY A 55 6.23 19.77 -8.80
N THR A 56 7.28 20.09 -8.04
CA THR A 56 8.39 19.19 -7.72
C THR A 56 8.37 18.82 -6.24
N GLU A 57 9.31 17.97 -5.79
CA GLU A 57 9.46 17.56 -4.38
C GLU A 57 9.86 18.71 -3.45
N THR A 58 10.33 19.85 -4.00
CA THR A 58 10.76 21.03 -3.23
C THR A 58 9.99 22.31 -3.56
N SER A 59 9.29 22.39 -4.70
CA SER A 59 8.48 23.57 -5.07
C SER A 59 7.06 23.49 -4.54
N GLU A 60 6.34 24.59 -4.51
CA GLU A 60 4.88 24.57 -4.31
C GLU A 60 4.16 23.74 -5.39
N ILE A 61 2.94 23.30 -5.06
CA ILE A 61 2.04 22.68 -6.03
C ILE A 61 1.11 23.77 -6.58
N ARG A 62 1.07 23.90 -7.90
CA ARG A 62 0.13 24.75 -8.62
C ARG A 62 -0.84 23.88 -9.40
N THR A 63 -2.11 24.27 -9.42
CA THR A 63 -3.13 23.61 -10.23
C THR A 63 -3.67 24.60 -11.24
N LEU A 64 -3.74 24.23 -12.52
CA LEU A 64 -4.08 25.13 -13.63
C LEU A 64 -4.98 24.45 -14.64
N ASP A 65 -5.84 25.23 -15.27
CA ASP A 65 -6.60 24.79 -16.43
C ASP A 65 -5.86 25.19 -17.72
N VAL A 66 -5.64 24.22 -18.60
CA VAL A 66 -5.03 24.38 -19.91
C VAL A 66 -6.00 23.90 -20.97
N THR A 67 -6.15 24.63 -22.06
CA THR A 67 -6.94 24.19 -23.21
C THR A 67 -6.01 23.68 -24.29
N LEU A 68 -6.21 22.44 -24.72
CA LEU A 68 -5.59 21.87 -25.90
C LEU A 68 -6.47 22.19 -27.12
N ILE A 69 -5.90 22.92 -28.06
CA ILE A 69 -6.53 23.41 -29.28
C ILE A 69 -5.82 22.74 -30.47
N PRO A 70 -6.43 21.73 -31.11
CA PRO A 70 -5.90 21.18 -32.35
C PRO A 70 -5.96 22.25 -33.46
N GLY A 71 -4.85 22.45 -34.15
CA GLY A 71 -4.76 23.27 -35.36
C GLY A 71 -5.09 22.44 -36.60
N ARG A 72 -4.14 22.37 -37.54
CA ARG A 72 -4.25 21.45 -38.69
C ARG A 72 -3.83 20.06 -38.25
N GLU A 73 -4.74 19.08 -38.26
CA GLU A 73 -4.43 17.69 -37.93
C GLU A 73 -3.67 16.99 -39.09
N PRO A 74 -2.65 16.15 -38.83
CA PRO A 74 -1.94 15.89 -37.57
C PRO A 74 -0.64 16.74 -37.45
N GLU A 75 -0.68 18.01 -37.86
CA GLU A 75 0.50 18.86 -38.06
C GLU A 75 0.75 19.87 -36.94
N ALA A 76 -0.30 20.37 -36.27
CA ALA A 76 -0.14 21.44 -35.28
C ALA A 76 -1.19 21.40 -34.18
N LEU A 77 -0.79 21.65 -32.94
CA LEU A 77 -1.67 21.88 -31.79
C LEU A 77 -1.08 22.96 -30.88
N GLU A 78 -1.93 23.56 -30.07
CA GLU A 78 -1.55 24.55 -29.06
C GLU A 78 -2.13 24.16 -27.70
N LEU A 79 -1.29 24.20 -26.66
CA LEU A 79 -1.70 24.15 -25.26
C LEU A 79 -1.70 25.57 -24.72
N ARG A 80 -2.84 26.07 -24.26
CA ARG A 80 -2.99 27.46 -23.78
C ARG A 80 -3.52 27.53 -22.36
N CYS A 81 -2.80 28.22 -21.48
CA CYS A 81 -3.28 28.63 -20.16
C CYS A 81 -3.71 30.10 -20.22
N ALA A 82 -5.01 30.34 -20.32
CA ALA A 82 -5.54 31.69 -20.46
C ALA A 82 -5.32 32.56 -19.20
N GLU A 83 -5.33 31.95 -18.01
CA GLU A 83 -5.13 32.64 -16.73
C GLU A 83 -3.75 33.31 -16.63
N LEU A 84 -2.72 32.67 -17.20
CA LEU A 84 -1.33 33.10 -17.06
C LEU A 84 -0.75 33.72 -18.34
N ASP A 85 -1.58 33.81 -19.39
CA ASP A 85 -1.18 34.20 -20.74
C ASP A 85 0.05 33.42 -21.24
N ALA A 86 0.04 32.11 -20.99
CA ALA A 86 1.13 31.19 -21.32
C ALA A 86 0.65 30.15 -22.34
N SER A 87 1.53 29.76 -23.25
CA SER A 87 1.20 28.75 -24.26
C SER A 87 2.39 27.89 -24.69
N ALA A 88 2.09 26.72 -25.23
CA ALA A 88 3.03 25.85 -25.89
C ALA A 88 2.45 25.41 -27.24
N SER A 89 3.07 25.82 -28.33
CA SER A 89 2.71 25.42 -29.69
C SER A 89 3.58 24.26 -30.14
N VAL A 90 2.96 23.17 -30.60
CA VAL A 90 3.67 21.99 -31.13
C VAL A 90 3.39 21.88 -32.62
N ARG A 91 4.44 21.72 -33.44
CA ARG A 91 4.35 21.42 -34.86
C ARG A 91 5.07 20.13 -35.22
N LEU A 92 4.41 19.27 -35.99
CA LEU A 92 4.90 17.99 -36.49
C LEU A 92 5.18 18.10 -37.99
N LEU A 93 6.45 18.01 -38.37
CA LEU A 93 6.93 18.08 -39.75
C LEU A 93 7.47 16.71 -40.19
N GLU A 94 7.26 16.35 -41.46
CA GLU A 94 7.87 15.13 -42.01
C GLU A 94 9.38 15.27 -42.06
N HIS A 95 10.08 14.22 -41.65
CA HIS A 95 11.53 14.15 -41.76
C HIS A 95 11.98 12.70 -42.01
N GLY A 96 12.19 12.35 -43.29
CA GLY A 96 12.47 10.97 -43.69
C GLY A 96 11.33 10.04 -43.28
N ASP A 97 11.67 8.92 -42.64
CA ASP A 97 10.70 7.96 -42.08
C ASP A 97 10.22 8.36 -40.66
N GLY A 98 10.65 9.50 -40.14
CA GLY A 98 10.32 10.01 -38.82
C GLY A 98 9.62 11.38 -38.83
N THR A 99 9.64 12.02 -37.66
CA THR A 99 8.98 13.31 -37.43
C THR A 99 9.96 14.30 -36.82
N GLN A 100 10.08 15.48 -37.42
CA GLN A 100 10.68 16.64 -36.76
C GLN A 100 9.60 17.35 -35.95
N VAL A 101 9.78 17.40 -34.63
CA VAL A 101 8.91 18.07 -33.68
C VAL A 101 9.49 19.43 -33.33
N ARG A 102 8.70 20.49 -33.49
CA ARG A 102 9.04 21.84 -33.02
C ARG A 102 8.08 22.25 -31.93
N VAL A 103 8.60 22.63 -30.78
CA VAL A 103 7.84 23.15 -29.64
C VAL A 103 8.29 24.58 -29.38
N ALA A 104 7.35 25.51 -29.41
CA ALA A 104 7.58 26.91 -29.05
C ALA A 104 6.74 27.22 -27.81
N CYS A 105 7.42 27.61 -26.73
CA CYS A 105 6.85 27.87 -25.41
C CYS A 105 6.92 29.38 -25.11
N VAL A 106 5.83 29.97 -24.64
CA VAL A 106 5.74 31.39 -24.26
C VAL A 106 5.31 31.51 -22.80
N ALA A 107 6.02 32.35 -22.04
CA ALA A 107 5.76 32.65 -20.62
C ALA A 107 5.63 31.40 -19.72
N VAL A 108 6.39 30.35 -20.02
CA VAL A 108 6.28 29.06 -19.33
C VAL A 108 6.83 29.08 -17.91
N ASP A 109 7.70 30.04 -17.58
CA ASP A 109 8.15 30.34 -16.21
C ASP A 109 6.96 30.52 -15.26
N ARG A 110 5.85 31.08 -15.75
CA ARG A 110 4.62 31.30 -14.97
C ARG A 110 3.85 30.01 -14.68
N LEU A 111 4.00 28.99 -15.50
CA LEU A 111 3.19 27.75 -15.42
C LEU A 111 3.62 26.87 -14.26
N HIS A 112 4.93 26.70 -14.04
CA HIS A 112 5.43 25.74 -13.06
C HIS A 112 6.32 26.43 -12.01
N PRO A 113 5.99 26.34 -10.71
CA PRO A 113 6.73 27.02 -9.62
C PRO A 113 8.22 26.69 -9.45
N ALA A 114 8.75 25.74 -10.22
CA ALA A 114 10.16 25.34 -10.16
C ALA A 114 10.99 26.07 -11.22
N LEU A 115 10.35 26.68 -12.22
CA LEU A 115 11.00 27.24 -13.39
C LEU A 115 11.74 28.54 -13.10
N ASP A 116 11.36 29.27 -12.04
CA ASP A 116 12.07 30.46 -11.53
C ASP A 116 13.57 30.20 -11.27
N SER A 117 13.89 28.94 -10.95
CA SER A 117 15.22 28.52 -10.51
C SER A 117 16.06 27.77 -11.56
N VAL A 118 15.54 27.58 -12.78
CA VAL A 118 16.22 26.80 -13.83
C VAL A 118 16.57 27.64 -15.07
N SER A 119 17.41 27.07 -15.95
CA SER A 119 17.77 27.68 -17.24
C SER A 119 16.92 27.12 -18.38
N ASP A 120 16.86 27.83 -19.51
CA ASP A 120 16.17 27.35 -20.71
C ASP A 120 16.63 25.97 -21.13
N SER A 121 17.93 25.69 -21.05
CA SER A 121 18.50 24.37 -21.39
C SER A 121 17.89 23.22 -20.59
N VAL A 122 17.54 23.43 -19.31
CA VAL A 122 16.88 22.41 -18.47
C VAL A 122 15.45 22.16 -18.96
N VAL A 123 14.73 23.23 -19.34
CA VAL A 123 13.37 23.12 -19.89
C VAL A 123 13.39 22.45 -21.26
N GLN A 124 14.33 22.83 -22.12
CA GLN A 124 14.50 22.23 -23.45
C GLN A 124 14.79 20.72 -23.33
N GLU A 125 15.67 20.31 -22.42
CA GLU A 125 15.97 18.90 -22.17
C GLU A 125 14.75 18.15 -21.60
N TRP A 126 13.99 18.78 -20.71
CA TRP A 126 12.74 18.21 -20.18
C TRP A 126 11.71 17.95 -21.29
N ILE A 127 11.55 18.89 -22.23
CA ILE A 127 10.66 18.74 -23.40
C ILE A 127 11.17 17.60 -24.29
N ARG A 128 12.46 17.60 -24.66
CA ARG A 128 13.06 16.53 -25.50
C ARG A 128 12.88 15.16 -24.88
N ALA A 129 13.15 15.02 -23.58
CA ALA A 129 13.03 13.75 -22.87
C ALA A 129 11.59 13.23 -22.81
N GLY A 130 10.60 14.13 -22.66
CA GLY A 130 9.18 13.74 -22.70
C GLY A 130 8.74 13.30 -24.11
N LEU A 131 9.15 14.03 -25.15
CA LEU A 131 8.90 13.66 -26.54
C LEU A 131 9.57 12.33 -26.92
N GLN A 132 10.79 12.08 -26.43
CA GLN A 132 11.46 10.79 -26.61
C GLN A 132 10.67 9.67 -25.93
N ARG A 133 10.13 9.88 -24.73
CA ARG A 133 9.28 8.87 -24.08
C ARG A 133 7.97 8.61 -24.83
N MET A 134 7.38 9.63 -25.47
CA MET A 134 6.25 9.41 -26.39
C MET A 134 6.67 8.56 -27.59
N ALA A 135 7.85 8.81 -28.17
CA ALA A 135 8.39 7.98 -29.24
C ALA A 135 8.66 6.53 -28.78
N ASP A 136 9.19 6.36 -27.56
CA ASP A 136 9.41 5.05 -26.94
C ASP A 136 8.09 4.25 -26.86
N ILE A 137 6.96 4.91 -26.54
CA ILE A 137 5.62 4.28 -26.56
C ILE A 137 5.30 3.72 -27.94
N ALA A 138 5.41 4.57 -28.96
CA ALA A 138 5.10 4.20 -30.34
C ALA A 138 5.98 3.05 -30.86
N THR A 139 7.26 3.02 -30.48
CA THR A 139 8.18 1.95 -30.88
C THR A 139 8.13 0.69 -30.00
N GLY A 140 7.39 0.72 -28.88
CA GLY A 140 7.35 -0.39 -27.92
C GLY A 140 8.67 -0.62 -27.17
N ALA A 141 9.44 0.42 -26.87
CA ALA A 141 10.72 0.32 -26.17
C ALA A 141 10.56 -0.24 -24.74
N PRO A 142 11.39 -1.19 -24.28
CA PRO A 142 11.21 -1.86 -23.00
C PRO A 142 11.77 -1.06 -21.81
N THR A 143 11.17 0.10 -21.52
CA THR A 143 11.70 1.09 -20.57
C THR A 143 11.03 1.09 -19.20
N ALA A 144 9.87 0.46 -19.02
CA ALA A 144 9.14 0.39 -17.75
C ALA A 144 9.72 -0.65 -16.78
N THR A 145 11.01 -0.50 -16.45
CA THR A 145 11.68 -1.25 -15.39
C THR A 145 12.35 -0.28 -14.43
N VAL A 146 12.19 -0.51 -13.14
CA VAL A 146 12.91 0.20 -12.09
C VAL A 146 13.63 -0.82 -11.23
N VAL A 147 14.95 -0.77 -11.25
CA VAL A 147 15.82 -1.53 -10.38
C VAL A 147 16.48 -0.56 -9.42
N LYS A 148 16.08 -0.57 -8.15
CA LYS A 148 16.82 0.17 -7.12
C LYS A 148 17.89 -0.76 -6.55
N VAL A 149 19.02 -0.84 -7.25
CA VAL A 149 20.18 -1.65 -6.83
C VAL A 149 20.60 -1.23 -5.43
N GLU A 150 20.99 -2.19 -4.59
CA GLU A 150 21.77 -1.91 -3.37
C GLU A 150 23.09 -1.20 -3.79
N GLY A 151 23.06 0.13 -3.80
CA GLY A 151 24.23 1.00 -3.83
C GLY A 151 24.97 1.18 -5.17
N THR A 152 24.38 1.83 -6.18
CA THR A 152 25.12 2.24 -7.40
C THR A 152 25.08 3.72 -7.77
N GLY A 153 24.63 4.61 -6.88
CA GLY A 153 24.78 6.06 -7.06
C GLY A 153 25.37 6.74 -5.83
N ILE A 154 26.46 7.50 -5.95
CA ILE A 154 27.13 8.16 -4.82
C ILE A 154 26.15 9.07 -4.02
N ARG A 155 25.19 9.70 -4.71
CA ARG A 155 24.19 10.60 -4.11
C ARG A 155 23.07 9.84 -3.37
N SER A 156 22.57 8.74 -3.95
CA SER A 156 21.54 7.89 -3.33
C SER A 156 22.11 7.00 -2.21
N GLN A 157 23.39 6.63 -2.29
CA GLN A 157 24.15 5.99 -1.22
C GLN A 157 24.27 6.94 -0.02
N ALA A 158 24.63 8.20 -0.24
CA ALA A 158 24.73 9.18 0.85
C ALA A 158 23.39 9.41 1.55
N GLU A 159 22.28 9.48 0.82
CA GLU A 159 20.94 9.64 1.38
C GLU A 159 20.46 8.39 2.12
N THR A 160 20.64 7.21 1.54
CA THR A 160 20.27 5.93 2.19
C THR A 160 21.11 5.70 3.45
N VAL A 161 22.41 5.95 3.39
CA VAL A 161 23.32 5.88 4.54
C VAL A 161 22.95 6.95 5.56
N ARG A 162 22.67 8.20 5.16
CA ARG A 162 22.24 9.26 6.08
C ARG A 162 20.90 8.94 6.75
N GLN A 163 19.96 8.36 6.02
CA GLN A 163 18.65 7.96 6.54
C GLN A 163 18.82 6.80 7.52
N VAL A 164 19.57 5.76 7.18
CA VAL A 164 19.93 4.65 8.08
C VAL A 164 20.71 5.14 9.31
N LEU A 165 21.64 6.09 9.16
CA LEU A 165 22.36 6.71 10.28
C LEU A 165 21.41 7.54 11.16
N SER A 166 20.48 8.29 10.56
CA SER A 166 19.51 9.14 11.25
C SER A 166 18.51 8.34 12.09
N THR A 167 18.32 7.06 11.78
CA THR A 167 17.48 6.16 12.61
C THR A 167 18.06 5.92 14.01
N GLY A 168 19.36 6.22 14.22
CA GLY A 168 20.03 6.03 15.51
C GLY A 168 20.58 4.62 15.73
N VAL A 169 20.63 3.78 14.69
CA VAL A 169 21.21 2.42 14.72
C VAL A 169 22.70 2.42 15.14
N MET A 170 23.44 3.51 14.86
CA MET A 170 24.87 3.66 15.16
C MET A 170 25.18 4.43 16.46
N ARG A 171 24.38 4.30 17.52
CA ARG A 171 24.87 4.69 18.86
C ARG A 171 25.84 3.62 19.37
N THR A 172 26.89 4.03 20.07
CA THR A 172 27.87 3.14 20.70
C THR A 172 27.17 2.21 21.70
N VAL A 173 26.78 1.03 21.23
CA VAL A 173 26.29 -0.06 22.09
C VAL A 173 27.51 -0.63 22.81
N ARG A 174 27.41 -0.87 24.11
CA ARG A 174 28.48 -1.52 24.85
C ARG A 174 28.78 -2.89 24.21
N PRO A 175 30.05 -3.28 24.00
CA PRO A 175 30.39 -4.53 23.32
C PRO A 175 29.76 -5.79 23.94
N ASP A 176 29.62 -5.83 25.27
CA ASP A 176 28.98 -6.93 25.99
C ASP A 176 27.49 -7.06 25.64
N ILE A 177 26.79 -5.94 25.50
CA ILE A 177 25.39 -5.91 25.10
C ILE A 177 25.25 -6.34 23.63
N ALA A 178 26.10 -5.82 22.75
CA ALA A 178 26.10 -6.20 21.33
C ALA A 178 26.33 -7.72 21.14
N MET A 179 27.29 -8.30 21.88
CA MET A 179 27.53 -9.75 21.85
C MET A 179 26.31 -10.56 22.31
N ARG A 180 25.61 -10.13 23.37
CA ARG A 180 24.38 -10.80 23.82
C ARG A 180 23.27 -10.71 22.77
N GLN A 181 23.08 -9.55 22.15
CA GLN A 181 22.11 -9.39 21.07
C GLN A 181 22.41 -10.32 19.88
N LEU A 182 23.68 -10.42 19.47
CA LEU A 182 24.11 -11.32 18.41
C LEU A 182 23.94 -12.78 18.79
N ALA A 183 24.19 -13.16 20.05
CA ALA A 183 23.94 -14.50 20.55
C ALA A 183 22.45 -14.88 20.48
N GLU A 184 21.55 -13.96 20.83
CA GLU A 184 20.10 -14.17 20.70
C GLU A 184 19.66 -14.29 19.24
N LEU A 185 20.16 -13.44 18.35
CA LEU A 185 19.89 -13.54 16.92
C LEU A 185 20.47 -14.82 16.30
N ASN A 186 21.62 -15.30 16.78
CA ASN A 186 22.17 -16.58 16.34
C ASN A 186 21.31 -17.77 16.81
N THR A 187 20.73 -17.66 17.99
CA THR A 187 19.83 -18.69 18.54
C THR A 187 18.50 -18.71 17.79
N TRP A 188 17.85 -17.56 17.65
CA TRP A 188 16.45 -17.48 17.20
C TRP A 188 16.25 -16.93 15.77
N GLY A 189 17.32 -16.51 15.09
CA GLY A 189 17.28 -15.91 13.75
C GLY A 189 16.71 -14.47 13.73
N PHE A 190 16.53 -13.91 12.53
CA PHE A 190 15.86 -12.62 12.32
C PHE A 190 14.33 -12.76 12.32
N THR A 191 13.83 -13.48 13.32
CA THR A 191 12.41 -13.78 13.52
C THR A 191 11.83 -12.89 14.62
N LEU A 192 10.53 -13.01 14.91
CA LEU A 192 9.94 -12.35 16.09
C LEU A 192 10.64 -12.79 17.39
N ALA A 193 10.97 -14.08 17.52
CA ALA A 193 11.69 -14.57 18.69
C ALA A 193 13.07 -13.93 18.84
N GLY A 194 13.85 -13.86 17.76
CA GLY A 194 15.17 -13.21 17.82
C GLY A 194 15.09 -11.70 18.01
N GLY A 195 14.10 -11.03 17.41
CA GLY A 195 13.85 -9.62 17.63
C GLY A 195 13.55 -9.29 19.09
N TYR A 196 12.60 -9.99 19.71
CA TYR A 196 12.26 -9.80 21.13
C TYR A 196 13.38 -10.23 22.08
N ALA A 197 14.08 -11.32 21.78
CA ALA A 197 15.22 -11.78 22.59
C ALA A 197 16.40 -10.80 22.54
N SER A 198 16.76 -10.32 21.34
CA SER A 198 17.80 -9.29 21.14
C SER A 198 17.40 -7.98 21.84
N ALA A 199 16.15 -7.56 21.73
CA ALA A 199 15.67 -6.37 22.42
C ALA A 199 15.69 -6.53 23.95
N ALA A 200 15.34 -7.72 24.47
CA ALA A 200 15.43 -8.03 25.91
C ALA A 200 16.87 -8.04 26.41
N ALA A 201 17.82 -8.55 25.63
CA ALA A 201 19.25 -8.53 25.96
C ALA A 201 19.81 -7.09 26.01
N HIS A 202 19.30 -6.19 25.18
CA HIS A 202 19.75 -4.79 25.11
C HIS A 202 19.05 -3.85 26.10
N SER A 203 17.72 -3.96 26.22
CA SER A 203 16.90 -3.03 27.00
C SER A 203 15.77 -3.80 27.70
N PRO A 204 16.09 -4.64 28.69
CA PRO A 204 15.13 -5.57 29.30
C PRO A 204 13.93 -4.86 29.92
N ARG A 205 14.15 -3.70 30.56
CA ARG A 205 13.10 -2.91 31.25
C ARG A 205 12.34 -1.94 30.35
N ARG A 206 12.70 -1.84 29.07
CA ARG A 206 11.99 -0.96 28.14
C ARG A 206 10.64 -1.59 27.81
N THR A 207 9.60 -0.77 27.78
CA THR A 207 8.26 -1.18 27.37
C THR A 207 8.28 -1.68 25.94
N ALA A 208 7.79 -2.90 25.75
CA ALA A 208 7.64 -3.54 24.45
C ALA A 208 6.20 -3.43 23.96
N LEU A 209 5.22 -3.77 24.81
CA LEU A 209 3.81 -3.84 24.45
C LEU A 209 2.95 -3.07 25.45
N ILE A 210 1.91 -2.42 24.94
CA ILE A 210 0.83 -1.79 25.70
C ILE A 210 -0.48 -2.21 25.04
N ASP A 211 -1.39 -2.78 25.81
CA ASP A 211 -2.77 -3.07 25.42
C ASP A 211 -3.71 -2.89 26.63
N ASP A 212 -4.98 -3.27 26.49
CA ASP A 212 -5.96 -3.19 27.59
C ASP A 212 -5.60 -4.09 28.79
N GLY A 213 -4.77 -5.13 28.57
CA GLY A 213 -4.21 -6.01 29.59
C GLY A 213 -2.98 -5.44 30.31
N GLY A 214 -2.59 -4.21 29.96
CA GLY A 214 -1.56 -3.43 30.61
C GLY A 214 -0.26 -3.36 29.84
N VAL A 215 0.84 -3.22 30.59
CA VAL A 215 2.17 -2.97 30.03
C VAL A 215 3.01 -4.24 30.12
N ARG A 216 3.80 -4.54 29.08
CA ARG A 216 4.84 -5.57 29.10
C ARG A 216 6.15 -5.00 28.59
N THR A 217 7.23 -5.27 29.32
CA THR A 217 8.61 -4.97 28.94
C THR A 217 9.17 -6.03 28.00
N PHE A 218 10.29 -5.73 27.32
CA PHE A 218 10.95 -6.72 26.46
C PHE A 218 11.36 -7.98 27.22
N ALA A 219 11.84 -7.84 28.46
CA ALA A 219 12.17 -9.00 29.30
C ALA A 219 10.95 -9.85 29.63
N GLU A 220 9.83 -9.22 29.98
CA GLU A 220 8.59 -9.95 30.29
C GLU A 220 8.05 -10.69 29.06
N VAL A 221 8.00 -10.06 27.89
CA VAL A 221 7.56 -10.73 26.65
C VAL A 221 8.48 -11.92 26.33
N HIS A 222 9.80 -11.75 26.46
CA HIS A 222 10.75 -12.83 26.22
C HIS A 222 10.59 -13.99 27.22
N GLN A 223 10.43 -13.71 28.51
CA GLN A 223 10.26 -14.73 29.55
C GLN A 223 8.90 -15.45 29.42
N ARG A 224 7.81 -14.70 29.23
CA ARG A 224 6.46 -15.24 29.12
C ARG A 224 6.31 -16.12 27.89
N SER A 225 6.79 -15.67 26.74
CA SER A 225 6.83 -16.50 25.51
C SER A 225 7.72 -17.74 25.64
N ALA A 226 8.81 -17.70 26.42
CA ALA A 226 9.64 -18.88 26.68
C ALA A 226 8.88 -19.91 27.52
N ARG A 227 8.13 -19.48 28.53
CA ARG A 227 7.31 -20.36 29.36
C ARG A 227 6.14 -20.93 28.58
N LEU A 228 5.47 -20.11 27.75
CA LEU A 228 4.43 -20.59 26.83
C LEU A 228 4.98 -21.67 25.89
N ALA A 229 6.15 -21.44 25.27
CA ALA A 229 6.79 -22.44 24.42
C ALA A 229 7.08 -23.75 25.17
N GLY A 230 7.50 -23.67 26.45
CA GLY A 230 7.75 -24.87 27.25
C GLY A 230 6.48 -25.62 27.67
N ALA A 231 5.39 -24.90 27.95
CA ALA A 231 4.08 -25.51 28.18
C ALA A 231 3.56 -26.23 26.92
N LEU A 232 3.73 -25.63 25.75
CA LEU A 232 3.35 -26.25 24.48
C LEU A 232 4.22 -27.46 24.15
N ALA A 233 5.53 -27.39 24.42
CA ALA A 233 6.44 -28.53 24.31
C ALA A 233 6.01 -29.69 25.22
N ALA A 234 5.64 -29.40 26.48
CA ALA A 234 5.14 -30.40 27.42
C ALA A 234 3.79 -30.99 26.99
N ALA A 235 2.99 -30.24 26.24
CA ALA A 235 1.76 -30.71 25.59
C ALA A 235 2.01 -31.47 24.27
N GLY A 236 3.27 -31.75 23.92
CA GLY A 236 3.65 -32.53 22.74
C GLY A 236 3.73 -31.72 21.44
N GLN A 237 3.64 -30.38 21.50
CA GLN A 237 3.80 -29.52 20.33
C GLN A 237 5.28 -29.28 20.03
N GLY A 238 5.61 -29.11 18.76
CA GLY A 238 6.99 -28.98 18.29
C GLY A 238 7.08 -28.82 16.78
N ALA A 239 8.30 -28.92 16.26
CA ALA A 239 8.53 -28.96 14.81
C ALA A 239 7.66 -30.04 14.14
N GLY A 240 6.95 -29.65 13.08
CA GLY A 240 6.01 -30.51 12.35
C GLY A 240 4.58 -30.53 12.90
N THR A 241 4.29 -29.74 13.94
CA THR A 241 2.91 -29.46 14.37
C THR A 241 2.48 -28.07 13.92
N THR A 242 1.17 -27.89 13.71
CA THR A 242 0.57 -26.62 13.30
C THR A 242 -0.44 -26.15 14.35
N ILE A 243 -0.41 -24.87 14.72
CA ILE A 243 -1.43 -24.25 15.57
C ILE A 243 -2.21 -23.19 14.80
N GLY A 244 -3.52 -23.13 15.06
CA GLY A 244 -4.37 -22.04 14.61
C GLY A 244 -4.39 -20.90 15.62
N VAL A 245 -4.50 -19.66 15.14
CA VAL A 245 -4.71 -18.49 16.01
C VAL A 245 -5.83 -17.61 15.48
N LEU A 246 -6.91 -17.48 16.25
CA LEU A 246 -8.09 -16.65 15.97
C LEU A 246 -8.23 -15.59 17.08
N SER A 247 -7.45 -14.53 16.98
CA SER A 247 -7.42 -13.49 18.02
C SER A 247 -7.26 -12.11 17.42
N ARG A 248 -7.83 -11.11 18.11
CA ARG A 248 -7.57 -9.69 17.84
C ARG A 248 -6.22 -9.27 18.41
N ASN A 249 -5.80 -8.05 18.09
CA ASN A 249 -4.51 -7.51 18.54
C ASN A 249 -4.44 -7.47 20.08
N SER A 250 -3.51 -8.22 20.65
CA SER A 250 -3.28 -8.29 22.09
C SER A 250 -1.83 -8.67 22.39
N ALA A 251 -1.36 -8.41 23.61
CA ALA A 251 -0.06 -8.86 24.07
C ALA A 251 0.05 -10.39 24.07
N GLU A 252 -1.03 -11.10 24.42
CA GLU A 252 -1.06 -12.57 24.39
C GLU A 252 -0.92 -13.11 22.96
N LEU A 253 -1.51 -12.47 21.95
CA LEU A 253 -1.27 -12.81 20.54
C LEU A 253 0.22 -12.70 20.21
N VAL A 254 0.89 -11.61 20.61
CA VAL A 254 2.34 -11.46 20.39
C VAL A 254 3.14 -12.54 21.13
N GLU A 255 2.76 -12.88 22.36
CA GLU A 255 3.40 -13.93 23.15
C GLU A 255 3.26 -15.31 22.47
N ILE A 256 2.09 -15.62 21.89
CA ILE A 256 1.87 -16.83 21.07
C ILE A 256 2.77 -16.84 19.84
N LEU A 257 2.82 -15.73 19.08
CA LEU A 257 3.67 -15.63 17.88
C LEU A 257 5.14 -15.91 18.21
N VAL A 258 5.63 -15.33 19.32
CA VAL A 258 7.01 -15.51 19.77
C VAL A 258 7.26 -16.92 20.29
N ALA A 259 6.32 -17.49 21.04
CA ALA A 259 6.43 -18.85 21.58
C ALA A 259 6.45 -19.92 20.48
N ALA A 260 5.56 -19.82 19.49
CA ALA A 260 5.52 -20.71 18.34
C ALA A 260 6.84 -20.67 17.56
N THR A 261 7.38 -19.46 17.34
CA THR A 261 8.68 -19.27 16.69
C THR A 261 9.82 -19.93 17.48
N LYS A 262 9.84 -19.80 18.81
CA LYS A 262 10.84 -20.46 19.67
C LYS A 262 10.75 -21.98 19.60
N LEU A 263 9.52 -22.51 19.56
CA LEU A 263 9.27 -23.95 19.54
C LEU A 263 9.49 -24.59 18.16
N GLY A 264 9.47 -23.78 17.09
CA GLY A 264 9.55 -24.24 15.71
C GLY A 264 8.22 -24.81 15.19
N VAL A 265 7.09 -24.35 15.74
CA VAL A 265 5.73 -24.78 15.37
C VAL A 265 5.22 -23.92 14.22
N ASP A 266 4.55 -24.56 13.26
CA ASP A 266 3.87 -23.85 12.16
C ASP A 266 2.61 -23.17 12.71
N MET A 267 2.29 -21.98 12.21
CA MET A 267 1.21 -21.18 12.76
C MET A 267 0.39 -20.54 11.67
N VAL A 268 -0.92 -20.76 11.72
CA VAL A 268 -1.89 -20.16 10.80
C VAL A 268 -2.64 -19.04 11.51
N LEU A 269 -2.49 -17.83 10.99
CA LEU A 269 -3.22 -16.66 11.49
C LEU A 269 -4.58 -16.58 10.79
N LEU A 270 -5.63 -16.90 11.54
CA LEU A 270 -7.00 -16.90 11.07
C LEU A 270 -7.56 -15.48 11.07
N ASN A 271 -8.30 -15.14 10.01
CA ASN A 271 -8.97 -13.86 9.92
C ASN A 271 -10.27 -13.87 10.74
N THR A 272 -10.40 -12.90 11.65
CA THR A 272 -11.55 -12.81 12.57
C THR A 272 -12.89 -12.50 11.89
N GLY A 273 -12.86 -12.13 10.60
CA GLY A 273 -14.05 -11.94 9.77
C GLY A 273 -14.42 -13.17 8.91
N MET A 274 -13.71 -14.30 9.06
CA MET A 274 -14.04 -15.52 8.34
C MET A 274 -15.30 -16.20 8.88
N ALA A 275 -16.01 -16.89 8.00
CA ALA A 275 -17.09 -17.78 8.39
C ALA A 275 -16.53 -19.03 9.09
N ALA A 276 -17.31 -19.60 10.00
CA ALA A 276 -16.94 -20.78 10.78
C ALA A 276 -16.55 -21.99 9.91
N VAL A 277 -17.23 -22.19 8.77
CA VAL A 277 -16.92 -23.27 7.83
C VAL A 277 -15.52 -23.12 7.24
N GLY A 278 -15.16 -21.92 6.78
CA GLY A 278 -13.82 -21.66 6.26
C GLY A 278 -12.72 -21.83 7.31
N ILE A 279 -13.00 -21.56 8.59
CA ILE A 279 -12.06 -21.86 9.68
C ILE A 279 -11.84 -23.36 9.84
N ALA A 280 -12.91 -24.16 9.76
CA ALA A 280 -12.81 -25.62 9.83
C ALA A 280 -12.05 -26.21 8.63
N GLU A 281 -12.31 -25.73 7.42
CA GLU A 281 -11.57 -26.12 6.21
C GLU A 281 -10.07 -25.84 6.35
N VAL A 282 -9.69 -24.64 6.81
CA VAL A 282 -8.28 -24.30 7.05
C VAL A 282 -7.67 -25.20 8.14
N ALA A 283 -8.41 -25.47 9.22
CA ALA A 283 -7.93 -26.36 10.27
C ALA A 283 -7.71 -27.80 9.79
N GLU A 284 -8.52 -28.28 8.84
CA GLU A 284 -8.37 -29.59 8.20
C GLU A 284 -7.15 -29.63 7.28
N ILE A 285 -6.99 -28.64 6.40
CA ILE A 285 -5.83 -28.50 5.48
C ILE A 285 -4.52 -28.54 6.27
N HIS A 286 -4.46 -27.79 7.38
CA HIS A 286 -3.26 -27.61 8.19
C HIS A 286 -3.13 -28.58 9.36
N ARG A 287 -4.15 -29.42 9.60
CA ARG A 287 -4.24 -30.40 10.69
C ARG A 287 -3.87 -29.79 12.05
N PHE A 288 -4.64 -28.80 12.48
CA PHE A 288 -4.35 -28.09 13.73
C PHE A 288 -4.21 -29.03 14.93
N ALA A 289 -3.05 -28.96 15.59
CA ALA A 289 -2.76 -29.65 16.84
C ALA A 289 -3.35 -28.92 18.05
N ALA A 290 -3.60 -27.61 17.92
CA ALA A 290 -4.29 -26.77 18.89
C ALA A 290 -4.78 -25.47 18.21
N ILE A 291 -5.71 -24.78 18.86
CA ILE A 291 -6.12 -23.43 18.46
C ILE A 291 -6.13 -22.49 19.67
N PHE A 292 -5.58 -21.30 19.46
CA PHE A 292 -5.69 -20.18 20.38
C PHE A 292 -6.75 -19.23 19.85
N ALA A 293 -7.76 -18.93 20.67
CA ALA A 293 -8.85 -18.09 20.22
C ALA A 293 -9.34 -17.14 21.30
N GLU A 294 -9.88 -16.01 20.87
CA GLU A 294 -10.58 -15.12 21.78
C GLU A 294 -11.95 -15.73 22.16
N PRO A 295 -12.35 -15.73 23.46
CA PRO A 295 -13.66 -16.24 23.87
C PRO A 295 -14.84 -15.63 23.11
N ALA A 296 -14.76 -14.34 22.75
CA ALA A 296 -15.79 -13.64 21.98
C ALA A 296 -15.96 -14.16 20.53
N LEU A 297 -15.02 -14.98 20.04
CA LEU A 297 -15.03 -15.58 18.71
C LEU A 297 -15.30 -17.10 18.75
N ALA A 298 -15.65 -17.65 19.91
CA ALA A 298 -15.86 -19.09 20.10
C ALA A 298 -16.88 -19.70 19.12
N GLU A 299 -17.94 -18.96 18.77
CA GLU A 299 -18.95 -19.39 17.80
C GLU A 299 -18.40 -19.69 16.40
N LEU A 300 -17.25 -19.10 16.04
CA LEU A 300 -16.58 -19.36 14.78
C LEU A 300 -15.85 -20.71 14.77
N LEU A 301 -15.69 -21.35 15.93
CA LEU A 301 -14.99 -22.62 16.09
C LEU A 301 -15.92 -23.84 16.14
N ARG A 302 -17.24 -23.63 16.04
CA ARG A 302 -18.27 -24.68 16.24
C ARG A 302 -18.19 -25.89 15.30
N TYR A 303 -17.45 -25.78 14.19
CA TYR A 303 -17.25 -26.87 13.23
C TYR A 303 -15.86 -27.51 13.33
N LEU A 304 -15.03 -27.09 14.28
CA LEU A 304 -13.76 -27.77 14.55
C LEU A 304 -14.01 -29.13 15.21
N PRO A 305 -13.17 -30.14 14.93
CA PRO A 305 -13.25 -31.42 15.62
C PRO A 305 -12.99 -31.26 17.13
N ASP A 306 -13.77 -31.94 17.97
CA ASP A 306 -13.65 -31.90 19.44
C ASP A 306 -12.25 -32.28 19.96
N GLN A 307 -11.45 -32.98 19.15
CA GLN A 307 -10.10 -33.38 19.52
C GLN A 307 -9.09 -32.21 19.46
N VAL A 308 -9.40 -31.12 18.76
CA VAL A 308 -8.53 -29.95 18.67
C VAL A 308 -8.64 -29.15 19.98
N PRO A 309 -7.59 -29.08 20.82
CA PRO A 309 -7.66 -28.35 22.08
C PRO A 309 -7.75 -26.84 21.85
N HIS A 310 -8.73 -26.22 22.50
CA HIS A 310 -8.94 -24.77 22.47
C HIS A 310 -8.31 -24.09 23.70
N TYR A 311 -7.60 -22.99 23.47
CA TYR A 311 -7.01 -22.14 24.51
C TYR A 311 -7.48 -20.69 24.37
N ALA A 312 -7.92 -20.09 25.46
CA ALA A 312 -8.44 -18.73 25.47
C ALA A 312 -7.32 -17.67 25.47
N THR A 313 -7.42 -16.73 24.54
CA THR A 313 -6.65 -15.48 24.52
C THR A 313 -7.52 -14.35 25.10
N GLY A 314 -7.08 -13.73 26.19
CA GLY A 314 -7.80 -12.65 26.85
C GLY A 314 -9.07 -13.13 27.56
N GLY A 315 -9.09 -13.03 28.89
CA GLY A 315 -10.25 -13.37 29.71
C GLY A 315 -10.38 -14.86 30.08
N PRO A 316 -11.48 -15.25 30.74
CA PRO A 316 -11.69 -16.62 31.19
C PRO A 316 -11.98 -17.57 30.02
N ALA A 317 -11.52 -18.82 30.16
CA ALA A 317 -11.79 -19.85 29.16
C ALA A 317 -13.27 -20.27 29.18
N PRO A 318 -13.94 -20.35 28.01
CA PRO A 318 -15.26 -20.98 27.91
C PRO A 318 -15.26 -22.43 28.41
N ALA A 319 -16.45 -22.94 28.77
CA ALA A 319 -16.61 -24.33 29.17
C ALA A 319 -16.15 -25.28 28.04
N GLY A 320 -15.44 -26.35 28.40
CA GLY A 320 -14.88 -27.32 27.46
C GLY A 320 -13.51 -26.94 26.87
N TRP A 321 -13.04 -25.71 27.06
CA TRP A 321 -11.71 -25.31 26.63
C TRP A 321 -10.65 -25.78 27.63
N ARG A 322 -9.42 -26.03 27.14
CA ARG A 322 -8.35 -26.60 27.96
C ARG A 322 -7.78 -25.62 28.99
N GLY A 323 -7.88 -24.32 28.74
CA GLY A 323 -7.38 -23.28 29.63
C GLY A 323 -7.15 -21.96 28.92
N THR A 324 -6.39 -21.08 29.56
CA THR A 324 -6.01 -19.76 29.03
C THR A 324 -4.53 -19.71 28.67
N VAL A 325 -4.13 -18.77 27.82
CA VAL A 325 -2.71 -18.49 27.52
C VAL A 325 -1.94 -18.17 28.81
N SER A 326 -2.51 -17.32 29.67
CA SER A 326 -1.88 -16.98 30.95
C SER A 326 -1.66 -18.21 31.85
N ALA A 327 -2.60 -19.16 31.92
CA ALA A 327 -2.41 -20.39 32.69
C ALA A 327 -1.31 -21.31 32.11
N LEU A 328 -1.17 -21.36 30.78
CA LEU A 328 -0.05 -22.06 30.14
C LEU A 328 1.29 -21.40 30.46
N ILE A 329 1.35 -20.07 30.44
CA ILE A 329 2.55 -19.32 30.83
C ILE A 329 2.91 -19.58 32.29
N ASP A 330 1.94 -19.57 33.20
CA ASP A 330 2.18 -19.75 34.63
C ASP A 330 2.64 -21.18 34.98
N SER A 331 2.17 -22.19 34.25
CA SER A 331 2.57 -23.59 34.46
C SER A 331 3.84 -24.02 33.68
N GLY A 332 4.18 -23.31 32.60
CA GLY A 332 5.29 -23.68 31.72
C GLY A 332 6.69 -23.43 32.28
N ALA A 333 7.59 -24.40 32.10
CA ALA A 333 9.03 -24.16 32.28
C ALA A 333 9.59 -23.34 31.11
N PRO A 334 10.59 -22.45 31.30
CA PRO A 334 11.17 -21.71 30.18
C PRO A 334 11.83 -22.61 29.13
N TYR A 335 11.41 -22.47 27.87
CA TYR A 335 12.03 -23.13 26.72
C TYR A 335 13.23 -22.33 26.22
N SER A 336 14.37 -23.00 26.03
CA SER A 336 15.65 -22.39 25.62
C SER A 336 16.37 -23.14 24.49
N THR A 337 15.77 -24.20 23.97
CA THR A 337 16.38 -25.00 22.91
C THR A 337 16.12 -24.37 21.55
N LYS A 338 17.16 -24.14 20.75
CA LYS A 338 17.00 -23.69 19.37
C LYS A 338 16.25 -24.76 18.56
N PRO A 339 15.17 -24.42 17.84
CA PRO A 339 14.46 -25.39 17.04
C PRO A 339 15.35 -25.85 15.86
N ARG A 340 15.24 -27.12 15.47
CA ARG A 340 16.02 -27.70 14.37
C ARG A 340 15.70 -27.04 13.03
N GLN A 341 14.45 -26.65 12.84
CA GLN A 341 13.98 -25.85 11.71
C GLN A 341 13.02 -24.78 12.24
N PRO A 342 13.01 -23.57 11.65
CA PRO A 342 12.04 -22.56 12.02
C PRO A 342 10.64 -22.99 11.58
N GLY A 343 9.63 -22.75 12.43
CA GLY A 343 8.23 -22.99 12.10
C GLY A 343 7.74 -21.99 11.06
N GLN A 344 6.82 -22.40 10.20
CA GLN A 344 6.24 -21.60 9.14
C GLN A 344 5.18 -20.64 9.68
N LEU A 345 5.27 -19.37 9.29
CA LEU A 345 4.25 -18.36 9.59
C LEU A 345 3.31 -18.22 8.40
N ILE A 346 2.07 -18.64 8.57
CA ILE A 346 1.09 -18.73 7.47
C ILE A 346 0.03 -17.65 7.66
N VAL A 347 -0.13 -16.80 6.65
CA VAL A 347 -1.14 -15.75 6.60
C VAL A 347 -2.14 -16.09 5.50
N LEU A 348 -3.43 -15.93 5.80
CA LEU A 348 -4.49 -16.20 4.82
C LEU A 348 -4.69 -15.00 3.88
N THR A 349 -4.70 -15.24 2.57
CA THR A 349 -5.01 -14.23 1.55
C THR A 349 -6.48 -14.33 1.14
N SER A 350 -7.06 -13.20 0.75
CA SER A 350 -8.46 -13.16 0.27
C SER A 350 -8.53 -13.88 -1.09
N GLY A 351 -8.84 -15.17 -1.10
CA GLY A 351 -9.05 -15.94 -2.32
C GLY A 351 -10.27 -15.44 -3.09
N THR A 352 -10.19 -15.42 -4.42
CA THR A 352 -11.32 -15.11 -5.32
C THR A 352 -12.33 -16.26 -5.42
N THR A 353 -11.98 -17.45 -4.92
CA THR A 353 -12.72 -18.72 -5.07
C THR A 353 -13.51 -19.16 -3.83
N GLY A 354 -13.65 -18.31 -2.82
CA GLY A 354 -14.48 -18.57 -1.63
C GLY A 354 -13.72 -19.04 -0.38
N CYS A 355 -12.71 -19.90 -0.52
CA CYS A 355 -11.80 -20.27 0.58
C CYS A 355 -10.50 -19.43 0.52
N PRO A 356 -10.00 -18.87 1.64
CA PRO A 356 -8.74 -18.13 1.67
C PRO A 356 -7.55 -19.02 1.30
N LYS A 357 -6.54 -18.47 0.63
CA LYS A 357 -5.31 -19.21 0.32
C LYS A 357 -4.27 -19.04 1.43
N SER A 358 -3.53 -20.08 1.71
CA SER A 358 -2.56 -20.14 2.82
C SER A 358 -1.16 -19.76 2.35
N ALA A 359 -0.76 -18.50 2.55
CA ALA A 359 0.54 -17.99 2.12
C ALA A 359 1.63 -18.19 3.19
N LYS A 360 2.69 -18.92 2.86
CA LYS A 360 3.85 -19.11 3.74
C LYS A 360 4.74 -17.88 3.70
N ARG A 361 4.93 -17.23 4.85
CA ARG A 361 5.79 -16.05 4.97
C ARG A 361 7.26 -16.48 5.03
N PRO A 362 8.14 -15.77 4.32
CA PRO A 362 9.55 -16.10 4.30
C PRO A 362 10.20 -15.71 5.63
N HIS A 363 11.25 -16.43 6.01
CA HIS A 363 12.08 -16.06 7.15
C HIS A 363 13.15 -15.05 6.72
N PRO A 364 13.21 -13.86 7.32
CA PRO A 364 14.29 -12.92 7.03
C PRO A 364 15.64 -13.54 7.36
N LYS A 365 16.60 -13.40 6.44
CA LYS A 365 17.98 -13.92 6.61
C LYS A 365 18.95 -12.88 7.18
N GLY A 366 18.49 -11.64 7.37
CA GLY A 366 19.30 -10.51 7.80
C GLY A 366 18.49 -9.23 7.95
N PHE A 367 19.19 -8.11 8.12
CA PHE A 367 18.58 -6.78 8.23
C PHE A 367 18.17 -6.16 6.89
N GLY A 368 18.48 -6.80 5.75
CA GLY A 368 18.19 -6.29 4.40
C GLY A 368 16.75 -5.79 4.21
N PRO A 369 15.72 -6.56 4.59
CA PRO A 369 14.34 -6.09 4.56
C PRO A 369 14.05 -4.82 5.37
N VAL A 370 14.64 -4.72 6.56
CA VAL A 370 14.50 -3.53 7.42
C VAL A 370 15.20 -2.34 6.77
N VAL A 371 16.42 -2.52 6.26
CA VAL A 371 17.18 -1.48 5.54
C VAL A 371 16.42 -1.02 4.29
N SER A 372 15.79 -1.94 3.56
CA SER A 372 14.94 -1.65 2.40
C SER A 372 13.82 -0.67 2.80
N LEU A 373 13.01 -1.02 3.79
CA LEU A 373 11.91 -0.16 4.26
C LEU A 373 12.42 1.20 4.79
N LEU A 374 13.50 1.19 5.58
CA LEU A 374 14.09 2.41 6.13
C LEU A 374 14.71 3.34 5.07
N SER A 375 14.98 2.84 3.85
CA SER A 375 15.48 3.66 2.75
C SER A 375 14.43 4.59 2.12
N ARG A 376 13.15 4.46 2.51
CA ARG A 376 12.10 5.43 2.16
C ARG A 376 11.30 5.91 3.37
N ILE A 377 11.21 5.12 4.45
CA ILE A 377 10.46 5.50 5.65
C ILE A 377 11.43 5.90 6.77
N PRO A 378 11.41 7.16 7.26
CA PRO A 378 12.35 7.65 8.27
C PRO A 378 11.94 7.22 9.69
N LEU A 379 11.79 5.90 9.93
CA LEU A 379 11.50 5.39 11.27
C LEU A 379 12.74 5.47 12.16
N GLN A 380 12.52 5.71 13.45
CA GLN A 380 13.57 5.86 14.44
C GLN A 380 13.63 4.65 15.38
N MET A 381 14.83 4.35 15.87
CA MET A 381 14.99 3.44 17.00
C MET A 381 14.19 3.95 18.19
N ASN A 382 13.64 3.04 18.98
CA ASN A 382 12.87 3.35 20.18
C ASN A 382 11.60 4.18 19.93
N ALA A 383 11.07 4.17 18.70
CA ALA A 383 9.80 4.80 18.35
C ALA A 383 8.63 4.21 19.16
N ILE A 384 7.52 4.95 19.23
CA ILE A 384 6.25 4.46 19.80
C ILE A 384 5.29 4.25 18.63
N MET A 385 4.91 3.00 18.41
CA MET A 385 4.10 2.56 17.28
C MET A 385 2.69 2.19 17.75
N LEU A 386 1.66 2.82 17.20
CA LEU A 386 0.27 2.38 17.39
C LEU A 386 -0.15 1.50 16.20
N ILE A 387 -0.54 0.26 16.49
CA ILE A 387 -0.91 -0.75 15.47
C ILE A 387 -2.39 -1.14 15.62
N PRO A 388 -3.32 -0.36 15.02
CA PRO A 388 -4.71 -0.75 14.87
C PRO A 388 -4.91 -1.75 13.72
N ALA A 389 -3.98 -1.82 12.76
CA ALA A 389 -4.02 -2.82 11.69
C ALA A 389 -3.95 -4.24 12.28
N PRO A 390 -4.79 -5.20 11.82
CA PRO A 390 -4.81 -6.53 12.42
C PRO A 390 -3.48 -7.29 12.27
N LEU A 391 -3.00 -7.87 13.37
CA LEU A 391 -1.76 -8.66 13.41
C LEU A 391 -1.90 -10.02 12.71
N PHE A 392 -3.13 -10.54 12.54
CA PHE A 392 -3.36 -11.75 11.74
C PHE A 392 -3.15 -11.52 10.24
N HIS A 393 -3.07 -10.25 9.81
CA HIS A 393 -2.86 -9.87 8.42
C HIS A 393 -1.42 -9.39 8.20
N THR A 394 -0.89 -9.61 6.99
CA THR A 394 0.48 -9.28 6.58
C THR A 394 0.92 -7.87 7.00
N TRP A 395 0.06 -6.87 6.83
CA TRP A 395 0.41 -5.49 7.12
C TRP A 395 0.68 -5.23 8.62
N GLY A 396 -0.26 -5.60 9.51
CA GLY A 396 -0.06 -5.44 10.96
C GLY A 396 1.09 -6.31 11.47
N LEU A 397 1.20 -7.53 10.96
CA LEU A 397 2.29 -8.45 11.27
C LEU A 397 3.67 -7.91 10.87
N ALA A 398 3.80 -7.35 9.67
CA ALA A 398 5.05 -6.75 9.19
C ALA A 398 5.43 -5.52 10.03
N ALA A 399 4.46 -4.70 10.43
CA ALA A 399 4.70 -3.59 11.34
C ALA A 399 5.19 -4.06 12.72
N LEU A 400 4.61 -5.13 13.26
CA LEU A 400 5.09 -5.77 14.49
C LEU A 400 6.52 -6.31 14.32
N GLN A 401 6.83 -6.99 13.21
CA GLN A 401 8.18 -7.47 12.91
C GLN A 401 9.19 -6.32 12.85
N LEU A 402 8.86 -5.25 12.13
CA LEU A 402 9.68 -4.04 12.04
C LEU A 402 9.90 -3.36 13.40
N SER A 403 8.88 -3.37 14.27
CA SER A 403 8.96 -2.81 15.62
C SER A 403 10.06 -3.46 16.46
N THR A 404 10.33 -4.76 16.26
CA THR A 404 11.37 -5.48 17.01
C THR A 404 12.77 -5.03 16.61
N ALA A 405 13.01 -4.84 15.31
CA ALA A 405 14.30 -4.35 14.79
C ALA A 405 14.58 -2.92 15.29
N LEU A 406 13.54 -2.12 15.46
CA LEU A 406 13.63 -0.75 15.97
C LEU A 406 13.59 -0.66 17.50
N ARG A 407 13.36 -1.75 18.22
CA ARG A 407 13.06 -1.78 19.68
C ARG A 407 11.96 -0.79 20.07
N SER A 408 10.96 -0.68 19.20
CA SER A 408 9.82 0.20 19.41
C SER A 408 8.96 -0.26 20.58
N THR A 409 8.28 0.67 21.22
CA THR A 409 7.13 0.36 22.07
C THR A 409 5.90 0.26 21.17
N VAL A 410 5.16 -0.84 21.26
CA VAL A 410 3.97 -1.10 20.45
C VAL A 410 2.71 -0.94 21.30
N VAL A 411 1.85 -0.02 20.92
CA VAL A 411 0.49 0.13 21.45
C VAL A 411 -0.45 -0.66 20.54
N LEU A 412 -1.17 -1.62 21.11
CA LEU A 412 -2.11 -2.49 20.41
C LEU A 412 -3.53 -2.08 20.77
N ALA A 413 -4.37 -1.89 19.75
CA ALA A 413 -5.81 -1.68 19.92
C ALA A 413 -6.57 -2.90 19.41
N GLN A 414 -7.41 -3.52 20.25
CA GLN A 414 -8.19 -4.70 19.85
C GLN A 414 -9.23 -4.36 18.76
N ARG A 415 -9.80 -3.15 18.84
CA ARG A 415 -10.76 -2.62 17.88
C ARG A 415 -10.35 -1.21 17.52
N PHE A 416 -10.65 -0.82 16.30
CA PHE A 416 -10.44 0.55 15.87
C PHE A 416 -11.66 1.41 16.17
N ASP A 417 -11.45 2.45 16.96
CA ASP A 417 -12.30 3.63 17.04
C ASP A 417 -11.46 4.86 16.69
N ALA A 418 -12.05 5.81 15.95
CA ALA A 418 -11.29 6.94 15.42
C ALA A 418 -10.91 7.95 16.52
N GLU A 419 -11.82 8.25 17.44
CA GLU A 419 -11.56 9.19 18.55
C GLU A 419 -10.59 8.56 19.54
N ASP A 420 -10.78 7.27 19.87
CA ASP A 420 -9.87 6.51 20.72
C ASP A 420 -8.47 6.39 20.13
N CYS A 421 -8.34 6.25 18.81
CA CYS A 421 -7.05 6.28 18.11
C CYS A 421 -6.30 7.59 18.40
N LEU A 422 -6.97 8.74 18.27
CA LEU A 422 -6.38 10.05 18.60
C LEU A 422 -6.06 10.19 20.09
N ARG A 423 -6.92 9.65 20.97
CA ARG A 423 -6.67 9.59 22.41
C ARG A 423 -5.41 8.78 22.73
N LEU A 424 -5.24 7.60 22.13
CA LEU A 424 -4.06 6.76 22.31
C LEU A 424 -2.79 7.43 21.76
N VAL A 425 -2.88 8.11 20.62
CA VAL A 425 -1.79 8.91 20.07
C VAL A 425 -1.33 9.96 21.08
N ALA A 426 -2.26 10.75 21.63
CA ALA A 426 -1.94 11.80 22.59
C ALA A 426 -1.42 11.24 23.92
N ALA A 427 -2.04 10.17 24.44
CA ALA A 427 -1.72 9.57 25.73
C ALA A 427 -0.33 8.92 25.75
N HIS A 428 0.04 8.22 24.67
CA HIS A 428 1.32 7.50 24.59
C HIS A 428 2.39 8.26 23.81
N LYS A 429 2.09 9.47 23.31
CA LYS A 429 2.99 10.26 22.44
C LYS A 429 3.48 9.43 21.25
N VAL A 430 2.54 8.79 20.57
CA VAL A 430 2.81 7.91 19.43
C VAL A 430 3.54 8.68 18.33
N THR A 431 4.63 8.12 17.83
CA THR A 431 5.42 8.70 16.75
C THR A 431 5.08 8.09 15.38
N THR A 432 4.59 6.84 15.39
CA THR A 432 4.30 6.08 14.19
C THR A 432 2.92 5.42 14.27
N LEU A 433 2.06 5.67 13.28
CA LEU A 433 0.72 5.09 13.20
C LEU A 433 0.61 4.14 12.00
N ILE A 434 0.12 2.93 12.24
CA ILE A 434 0.03 1.84 11.24
C ILE A 434 -1.44 1.60 10.86
N VAL A 435 -1.88 2.12 9.72
CA VAL A 435 -3.28 2.16 9.32
C VAL A 435 -3.52 1.57 7.94
N VAL A 436 -4.79 1.39 7.61
CA VAL A 436 -5.26 1.10 6.25
C VAL A 436 -6.13 2.29 5.78
N PRO A 437 -6.36 2.51 4.47
CA PRO A 437 -7.04 3.70 3.97
C PRO A 437 -8.38 4.02 4.62
N VAL A 438 -9.23 3.02 4.91
CA VAL A 438 -10.51 3.24 5.58
C VAL A 438 -10.36 3.83 6.99
N LEU A 439 -9.28 3.50 7.71
CA LEU A 439 -9.01 4.07 9.03
C LEU A 439 -8.59 5.53 8.93
N VAL A 440 -7.84 5.88 7.87
CA VAL A 440 -7.49 7.28 7.56
C VAL A 440 -8.76 8.09 7.32
N ASN A 441 -9.67 7.58 6.48
CA ASN A 441 -10.96 8.24 6.22
C ASN A 441 -11.79 8.42 7.48
N ARG A 442 -11.87 7.40 8.35
CA ARG A 442 -12.59 7.50 9.63
C ARG A 442 -12.00 8.56 10.56
N ILE A 443 -10.67 8.69 10.62
CA ILE A 443 -10.01 9.77 11.39
C ILE A 443 -10.33 11.14 10.78
N LEU A 444 -10.32 11.26 9.46
CA LEU A 444 -10.61 12.51 8.77
C LEU A 444 -12.09 12.91 8.85
N ALA A 445 -13.00 11.96 9.04
CA ALA A 445 -14.42 12.24 9.20
C ALA A 445 -14.83 12.63 10.62
N LEU A 446 -13.93 12.52 11.60
CA LEU A 446 -14.16 13.13 12.91
C LEU A 446 -14.33 14.65 12.76
N PRO A 447 -15.31 15.26 13.46
CA PRO A 447 -15.47 16.70 13.45
C PRO A 447 -14.17 17.43 13.87
N PRO A 448 -13.83 18.58 13.26
CA PRO A 448 -12.59 19.31 13.56
C PRO A 448 -12.38 19.56 15.06
N GLU A 449 -13.44 19.89 15.80
CA GLU A 449 -13.44 20.14 17.23
C GLU A 449 -13.14 18.89 18.07
N ILE A 450 -13.51 17.68 17.59
CA ILE A 450 -13.16 16.42 18.23
C ILE A 450 -11.67 16.14 18.01
N ARG A 451 -11.20 16.30 16.77
CA ARG A 451 -9.77 16.09 16.44
C ARG A 451 -8.86 17.03 17.23
N ALA A 452 -9.27 18.28 17.40
CA ALA A 452 -8.52 19.30 18.13
C ALA A 452 -8.38 19.03 19.64
N ARG A 453 -9.16 18.10 20.23
CA ARG A 453 -9.04 17.72 21.65
C ARG A 453 -7.75 16.97 21.97
N TYR A 454 -7.15 16.34 20.97
CA TYR A 454 -6.02 15.43 21.15
C TYR A 454 -4.75 16.01 20.54
N ASP A 455 -3.71 16.14 21.36
CA ASP A 455 -2.39 16.54 20.89
C ASP A 455 -1.72 15.43 20.07
N THR A 456 -1.79 15.57 18.74
CA THR A 456 -1.18 14.66 17.77
C THR A 456 0.20 15.12 17.30
N SER A 457 0.77 16.18 17.89
CA SER A 457 2.05 16.77 17.48
C SER A 457 3.27 15.87 17.68
N SER A 458 3.09 14.70 18.32
CA SER A 458 4.12 13.66 18.44
C SER A 458 4.24 12.77 17.20
N LEU A 459 3.19 12.68 16.36
CA LEU A 459 3.22 11.88 15.15
C LEU A 459 4.26 12.41 14.14
N ARG A 460 5.01 11.49 13.56
CA ARG A 460 6.03 11.78 12.54
C ARG A 460 5.81 10.99 11.26
N VAL A 461 5.21 9.80 11.39
CA VAL A 461 4.99 8.87 10.28
C VAL A 461 3.63 8.20 10.44
N VAL A 462 2.79 8.29 9.42
CA VAL A 462 1.55 7.53 9.29
C VAL A 462 1.68 6.66 8.05
N LEU A 463 1.72 5.34 8.25
CA LEU A 463 1.86 4.36 7.20
C LEU A 463 0.49 3.79 6.83
N SER A 464 0.07 3.97 5.59
CA SER A 464 -1.17 3.43 5.02
C SER A 464 -0.84 2.32 4.01
N CYS A 465 -1.47 1.16 4.13
CA CYS A 465 -1.25 0.02 3.23
C CYS A 465 -2.52 -0.84 3.10
N GLY A 466 -2.57 -1.70 2.08
CA GLY A 466 -3.53 -2.82 2.00
C GLY A 466 -4.82 -2.53 1.23
N ALA A 467 -5.03 -1.29 0.78
CA ALA A 467 -6.06 -0.92 -0.19
C ALA A 467 -5.63 0.34 -0.95
N PRO A 468 -6.27 0.67 -2.10
CA PRO A 468 -6.07 1.96 -2.74
C PRO A 468 -6.36 3.12 -1.79
N LEU A 469 -5.45 4.09 -1.78
CA LEU A 469 -5.59 5.35 -1.07
C LEU A 469 -5.92 6.43 -2.10
N SER A 470 -7.03 7.14 -1.92
CA SER A 470 -7.44 8.16 -2.89
C SER A 470 -6.63 9.45 -2.73
N GLY A 471 -6.46 10.17 -3.83
CA GLY A 471 -5.80 11.46 -3.83
C GLY A 471 -6.54 12.52 -3.02
N ALA A 472 -7.87 12.42 -2.97
CA ALA A 472 -8.72 13.24 -2.09
C ALA A 472 -8.41 13.01 -0.60
N THR A 473 -8.26 11.75 -0.19
CA THR A 473 -7.86 11.39 1.19
C THR A 473 -6.47 11.89 1.50
N VAL A 474 -5.51 11.74 0.58
CA VAL A 474 -4.13 12.25 0.74
C VAL A 474 -4.12 13.76 0.95
N THR A 475 -4.85 14.50 0.11
CA THR A 475 -4.94 15.96 0.20
C THR A 475 -5.58 16.40 1.52
N SER A 476 -6.67 15.75 1.92
CA SER A 476 -7.37 16.03 3.18
C SER A 476 -6.51 15.70 4.40
N PHE A 477 -5.78 14.59 4.36
CA PHE A 477 -4.85 14.21 5.42
C PHE A 477 -3.74 15.22 5.56
N ARG A 478 -3.12 15.63 4.45
CA ARG A 478 -2.07 16.65 4.44
C ARG A 478 -2.54 17.97 5.05
N ALA A 479 -3.77 18.39 4.74
CA ALA A 479 -4.36 19.59 5.33
C ALA A 479 -4.60 19.47 6.84
N ALA A 480 -4.98 18.28 7.32
CA ALA A 480 -5.31 18.06 8.74
C ALA A 480 -4.09 17.75 9.63
N PHE A 481 -3.11 17.01 9.13
CA PHE A 481 -2.00 16.45 9.92
C PHE A 481 -0.61 16.77 9.35
N GLY A 482 -0.53 17.46 8.22
CA GLY A 482 0.73 17.79 7.55
C GLY A 482 1.33 16.64 6.74
N GLU A 483 2.61 16.78 6.40
CA GLU A 483 3.35 15.91 5.47
C GLU A 483 4.00 14.73 6.18
N ILE A 484 3.16 13.89 6.80
CA ILE A 484 3.60 12.70 7.54
C ILE A 484 2.96 11.40 7.03
N LEU A 485 2.18 11.44 5.95
CA LEU A 485 1.55 10.27 5.34
C LEU A 485 2.47 9.57 4.36
N TYR A 486 2.51 8.25 4.45
CA TYR A 486 3.20 7.38 3.51
C TYR A 486 2.20 6.35 2.98
N ASN A 487 2.16 6.18 1.67
CA ASN A 487 1.34 5.17 1.02
C ASN A 487 2.22 3.99 0.62
N ILE A 488 1.87 2.78 1.04
CA ILE A 488 2.63 1.57 0.76
C ILE A 488 1.78 0.65 -0.12
N TYR A 489 2.36 0.26 -1.25
CA TYR A 489 1.81 -0.77 -2.12
C TYR A 489 2.60 -2.07 -1.94
N GLY A 490 1.86 -3.16 -1.79
CA GLY A 490 2.39 -4.51 -1.64
C GLY A 490 1.25 -5.51 -1.49
N SER A 491 1.60 -6.78 -1.47
CA SER A 491 0.69 -7.89 -1.23
C SER A 491 1.31 -8.87 -0.25
N THR A 492 0.58 -9.93 0.10
CA THR A 492 1.15 -10.99 0.95
C THR A 492 2.29 -11.73 0.24
N GLU A 493 2.18 -11.87 -1.09
CA GLU A 493 3.10 -12.60 -1.96
C GLU A 493 4.41 -11.85 -2.20
N VAL A 494 4.35 -10.52 -2.36
CA VAL A 494 5.54 -9.71 -2.66
C VAL A 494 6.01 -8.87 -1.48
N SER A 495 5.32 -8.91 -0.34
CA SER A 495 5.53 -8.06 0.84
C SER A 495 5.38 -6.56 0.55
N TRP A 496 6.33 -5.93 -0.14
CA TRP A 496 6.25 -4.54 -0.60
C TRP A 496 6.73 -4.42 -2.05
N ALA A 497 6.18 -3.42 -2.73
CA ALA A 497 6.56 -3.09 -4.09
C ALA A 497 7.04 -1.63 -4.14
N ALA A 498 6.19 -0.69 -3.72
CA ALA A 498 6.49 0.74 -3.78
C ALA A 498 6.03 1.47 -2.51
N ILE A 499 6.71 2.57 -2.20
CA ILE A 499 6.40 3.45 -1.07
C ILE A 499 6.38 4.89 -1.58
N ALA A 500 5.23 5.54 -1.49
CA ALA A 500 5.09 6.97 -1.70
C ALA A 500 5.40 7.68 -0.38
N ASP A 501 6.42 8.52 -0.41
CA ASP A 501 6.69 9.44 0.70
C ASP A 501 5.81 10.70 0.59
N PRO A 502 5.80 11.60 1.60
CA PRO A 502 5.02 12.81 1.54
C PRO A 502 5.33 13.70 0.32
N GLY A 503 6.56 13.67 -0.20
CA GLY A 503 6.95 14.41 -1.39
C GLY A 503 6.33 13.84 -2.66
N ASP A 504 6.38 12.51 -2.83
CA ASP A 504 5.70 11.80 -3.92
C ASP A 504 4.19 12.11 -3.91
N LEU A 505 3.55 11.94 -2.74
CA LEU A 505 2.11 12.14 -2.55
C LEU A 505 1.68 13.60 -2.74
N ARG A 506 2.57 14.55 -2.43
CA ARG A 506 2.29 15.97 -2.66
C ARG A 506 2.20 16.27 -4.15
N ILE A 507 3.08 15.69 -4.97
CA ILE A 507 3.06 15.91 -6.42
C ILE A 507 1.95 15.08 -7.07
N ALA A 508 1.92 13.78 -6.81
CA ALA A 508 0.99 12.81 -7.40
C ALA A 508 0.23 12.06 -6.28
N PRO A 509 -0.90 12.61 -5.79
CA PRO A 509 -1.64 12.06 -4.66
C PRO A 509 -2.12 10.61 -4.81
N THR A 510 -2.25 10.11 -6.05
CA THR A 510 -2.74 8.76 -6.36
C THR A 510 -1.62 7.71 -6.51
N THR A 511 -0.36 8.13 -6.38
CA THR A 511 0.79 7.25 -6.61
C THR A 511 0.98 6.22 -5.48
N ALA A 512 1.48 5.04 -5.87
CA ALA A 512 2.05 4.07 -4.94
C ALA A 512 3.53 4.38 -4.61
N GLY A 513 4.11 5.39 -5.27
CA GLY A 513 5.47 5.88 -5.02
C GLY A 513 6.54 5.06 -5.70
N LYS A 514 7.74 5.04 -5.12
CA LYS A 514 8.94 4.44 -5.74
C LYS A 514 9.36 3.18 -5.01
N PRO A 515 10.05 2.23 -5.66
CA PRO A 515 10.56 1.05 -4.98
C PRO A 515 11.58 1.43 -3.89
N PRO A 516 11.52 0.81 -2.71
CA PRO A 516 12.61 0.88 -1.73
C PRO A 516 13.86 0.16 -2.24
N SER A 517 14.98 0.34 -1.55
CA SER A 517 16.26 -0.24 -1.95
C SER A 517 16.22 -1.76 -1.96
N GLY A 518 16.80 -2.41 -2.97
CA GLY A 518 16.74 -3.86 -3.12
C GLY A 518 15.41 -4.39 -3.68
N THR A 519 14.52 -3.50 -4.17
CA THR A 519 13.28 -3.88 -4.85
C THR A 519 13.37 -3.58 -6.35
N ARG A 520 12.89 -4.53 -7.15
CA ARG A 520 12.73 -4.45 -8.60
C ARG A 520 11.25 -4.40 -8.94
N ILE A 521 10.88 -3.49 -9.83
CA ILE A 521 9.53 -3.41 -10.40
C ILE A 521 9.69 -3.42 -11.92
N ALA A 522 8.86 -4.22 -12.60
CA ALA A 522 8.70 -4.15 -14.04
C ALA A 522 7.20 -4.12 -14.39
N ILE A 523 6.86 -3.37 -15.42
CA ILE A 523 5.53 -3.40 -16.03
C ILE A 523 5.65 -4.22 -17.29
N LEU A 524 5.06 -5.42 -17.32
CA LEU A 524 5.20 -6.35 -18.44
C LEU A 524 3.94 -6.37 -19.31
N GLY A 525 4.14 -6.46 -20.62
CA GLY A 525 3.09 -6.66 -21.60
C GLY A 525 2.70 -8.14 -21.74
N PRO A 526 1.76 -8.46 -22.64
CA PRO A 526 1.33 -9.84 -22.90
C PRO A 526 2.47 -10.78 -23.36
N ASP A 527 3.52 -10.24 -23.97
CA ASP A 527 4.69 -10.98 -24.42
C ASP A 527 5.74 -11.21 -23.31
N ARG A 528 5.41 -10.85 -22.06
CA ARG A 528 6.27 -10.92 -20.87
C ARG A 528 7.52 -10.05 -20.97
N ARG A 529 7.51 -9.02 -21.82
CA ARG A 529 8.59 -8.03 -21.90
C ARG A 529 8.15 -6.71 -21.27
N PRO A 530 9.10 -5.91 -20.75
CA PRO A 530 8.76 -4.59 -20.26
C PRO A 530 8.10 -3.75 -21.34
N VAL A 531 7.02 -3.06 -20.99
CA VAL A 531 6.40 -2.05 -21.84
C VAL A 531 7.16 -0.72 -21.73
N PRO A 532 6.85 0.28 -22.57
CA PRO A 532 7.36 1.65 -22.40
C PRO A 532 6.84 2.32 -21.11
N VAL A 533 7.62 3.25 -20.54
CA VAL A 533 7.17 4.13 -19.46
C VAL A 533 5.85 4.81 -19.83
N GLY A 534 4.92 4.87 -18.89
CA GLY A 534 3.57 5.40 -19.06
C GLY A 534 2.55 4.43 -19.67
N VAL A 535 2.97 3.30 -20.22
CA VAL A 535 2.07 2.25 -20.74
C VAL A 535 1.59 1.36 -19.60
N VAL A 536 0.31 1.02 -19.62
CA VAL A 536 -0.29 0.10 -18.65
C VAL A 536 0.07 -1.35 -19.02
N GLY A 537 0.52 -2.11 -18.03
CA GLY A 537 0.75 -3.55 -18.14
C GLY A 537 0.66 -4.23 -16.77
N ARG A 538 1.06 -5.50 -16.70
CA ARG A 538 1.02 -6.29 -15.46
C ARG A 538 2.21 -5.91 -14.57
N ILE A 539 1.96 -5.73 -13.28
CA ILE A 539 2.99 -5.34 -12.31
C ILE A 539 3.73 -6.60 -11.81
N PHE A 540 5.04 -6.64 -12.05
CA PHE A 540 5.94 -7.68 -11.54
C PHE A 540 6.89 -7.10 -10.50
N VAL A 541 7.07 -7.80 -9.38
CA VAL A 541 7.87 -7.33 -8.24
C VAL A 541 8.84 -8.39 -7.75
N GLY A 542 10.11 -8.01 -7.61
CA GLY A 542 11.16 -8.84 -7.00
C GLY A 542 11.81 -8.15 -5.82
N ASN A 543 11.98 -8.85 -4.70
CA ASN A 543 12.70 -8.35 -3.51
C ASN A 543 13.11 -9.51 -2.58
N GLN A 544 13.67 -9.17 -1.41
CA GLN A 544 14.25 -10.13 -0.46
C GLN A 544 13.22 -10.85 0.46
N LEU A 545 11.93 -10.47 0.42
CA LEU A 545 10.84 -11.07 1.19
C LEU A 545 9.63 -11.44 0.31
N LEU A 546 9.89 -11.98 -0.89
CA LEU A 546 8.87 -12.75 -1.61
C LEU A 546 8.46 -13.96 -0.77
N PHE A 547 7.19 -14.31 -0.78
CA PHE A 547 6.65 -15.44 -0.02
C PHE A 547 7.23 -16.81 -0.44
N ASP A 548 7.13 -17.81 0.43
CA ASP A 548 7.64 -19.18 0.18
C ASP A 548 6.60 -20.06 -0.56
N GLY A 549 5.64 -19.42 -1.25
CA GLY A 549 4.54 -20.06 -1.95
C GLY A 549 3.29 -20.32 -1.09
N TYR A 550 2.23 -20.74 -1.77
CA TYR A 550 0.99 -21.17 -1.16
C TYR A 550 1.06 -22.64 -0.70
N VAL A 551 0.30 -23.01 0.33
CA VAL A 551 0.14 -24.41 0.76
C VAL A 551 -0.92 -25.13 -0.07
N ASP A 552 -1.97 -24.42 -0.44
CA ASP A 552 -3.24 -24.92 -0.98
C ASP A 552 -3.59 -24.31 -2.35
N ALA A 553 -2.65 -23.62 -2.99
CA ALA A 553 -2.83 -23.01 -4.31
C ALA A 553 -1.52 -22.96 -5.10
N ASN A 554 -1.62 -22.72 -6.41
CA ASN A 554 -0.45 -22.43 -7.23
C ASN A 554 0.09 -21.04 -6.90
N ALA A 555 1.42 -20.91 -6.90
CA ALA A 555 2.07 -19.61 -6.81
C ALA A 555 1.74 -18.74 -8.05
N PRO A 556 1.75 -17.40 -7.92
CA PRO A 556 1.71 -16.51 -9.07
C PRO A 556 2.84 -16.80 -10.05
N GLU A 557 2.65 -16.33 -11.28
CA GLU A 557 3.67 -16.37 -12.31
C GLU A 557 4.94 -15.61 -11.88
N ALA A 558 6.10 -16.11 -12.31
CA ALA A 558 7.38 -15.46 -12.06
C ALA A 558 8.12 -15.20 -13.39
N VAL A 559 8.72 -14.01 -13.51
CA VAL A 559 9.59 -13.60 -14.62
C VAL A 559 10.81 -12.90 -14.03
N ASP A 560 12.03 -13.37 -14.35
CA ASP A 560 13.30 -12.80 -13.89
C ASP A 560 13.37 -12.53 -12.37
N ASP A 561 12.96 -13.52 -11.56
CA ASP A 561 12.86 -13.47 -10.09
C ASP A 561 11.89 -12.41 -9.55
N MET A 562 10.94 -11.96 -10.37
CA MET A 562 9.85 -11.09 -9.99
C MET A 562 8.53 -11.84 -10.08
N LEU A 563 7.69 -11.72 -9.05
CA LEU A 563 6.34 -12.30 -9.03
C LEU A 563 5.33 -11.31 -9.62
N ASP A 564 4.41 -11.85 -10.40
CA ASP A 564 3.20 -11.17 -10.82
C ASP A 564 2.31 -10.87 -9.61
N THR A 565 1.90 -9.61 -9.46
CA THR A 565 1.00 -9.19 -8.37
C THR A 565 -0.48 -9.44 -8.70
N GLY A 566 -0.80 -9.71 -9.97
CA GLY A 566 -2.17 -9.76 -10.48
C GLY A 566 -2.82 -8.39 -10.65
N ASP A 567 -2.07 -7.31 -10.48
CA ASP A 567 -2.53 -5.94 -10.68
C ASP A 567 -1.95 -5.36 -11.98
N LEU A 568 -2.72 -4.45 -12.59
CA LEU A 568 -2.30 -3.65 -13.73
C LEU A 568 -1.84 -2.27 -13.26
N GLY A 569 -0.84 -1.72 -13.91
CA GLY A 569 -0.30 -0.41 -13.58
C GLY A 569 0.72 0.09 -14.58
N TYR A 570 1.30 1.24 -14.28
CA TYR A 570 2.35 1.87 -15.09
C TYR A 570 3.38 2.54 -14.19
N LEU A 571 4.56 2.77 -14.75
CA LEU A 571 5.57 3.65 -14.18
C LEU A 571 5.51 4.99 -14.90
N ASP A 572 5.58 6.10 -14.16
CA ASP A 572 5.74 7.41 -14.77
C ASP A 572 7.21 7.75 -15.03
N ALA A 573 7.45 8.89 -15.67
CA ALA A 573 8.78 9.41 -15.97
C ALA A 573 9.64 9.73 -14.73
N ALA A 574 9.04 9.84 -13.55
CA ALA A 574 9.74 10.00 -12.28
C ALA A 574 10.03 8.66 -11.58
N GLY A 575 9.68 7.53 -12.21
CA GLY A 575 9.84 6.18 -11.67
C GLY A 575 8.84 5.84 -10.57
N ARG A 576 7.74 6.60 -10.46
CA ARG A 576 6.65 6.35 -9.51
C ARG A 576 5.69 5.33 -10.12
N LEU A 577 5.29 4.35 -9.31
CA LEU A 577 4.31 3.33 -9.67
C LEU A 577 2.89 3.87 -9.47
N PHE A 578 2.04 3.60 -10.45
CA PHE A 578 0.60 3.80 -10.36
C PHE A 578 -0.10 2.48 -10.63
N VAL A 579 -1.04 2.13 -9.75
CA VAL A 579 -1.84 0.92 -9.88
C VAL A 579 -3.16 1.32 -10.54
N ALA A 580 -3.40 0.85 -11.76
CA ALA A 580 -4.59 1.18 -12.56
C ALA A 580 -5.82 0.39 -12.09
N GLY A 581 -5.64 -0.86 -11.68
CA GLY A 581 -6.71 -1.74 -11.26
C GLY A 581 -6.26 -3.19 -11.22
N ARG A 582 -7.20 -4.12 -11.07
CA ARG A 582 -6.94 -5.55 -11.23
C ARG A 582 -7.57 -6.04 -12.51
N GLU A 583 -6.91 -6.96 -13.19
CA GLU A 583 -7.39 -7.56 -14.43
C GLU A 583 -8.73 -8.28 -14.20
N ASP A 584 -8.88 -8.96 -13.06
CA ASP A 584 -10.11 -9.66 -12.67
C ASP A 584 -11.26 -8.74 -12.22
N GLU A 585 -10.98 -7.44 -12.01
CA GLU A 585 -11.98 -6.42 -11.65
C GLU A 585 -12.37 -5.52 -12.84
N MET A 586 -11.80 -5.76 -14.02
CA MET A 586 -12.11 -4.98 -15.22
C MET A 586 -13.55 -5.23 -15.68
N ILE A 587 -14.30 -4.15 -15.92
CA ILE A 587 -15.70 -4.22 -16.33
C ILE A 587 -15.76 -4.04 -17.84
N SER A 588 -16.28 -5.04 -18.55
CA SER A 588 -16.48 -4.96 -20.01
C SER A 588 -17.92 -4.55 -20.30
N SER A 589 -18.11 -3.30 -20.72
CA SER A 589 -19.44 -2.72 -20.98
C SER A 589 -19.54 -2.21 -22.40
N GLY A 590 -20.29 -2.91 -23.25
CA GLY A 590 -20.51 -2.49 -24.64
C GLY A 590 -19.26 -2.52 -25.52
N GLY A 591 -18.29 -3.38 -25.20
CA GLY A 591 -17.00 -3.44 -25.89
C GLY A 591 -15.92 -2.54 -25.30
N GLU A 592 -16.25 -1.68 -24.34
CA GLU A 592 -15.30 -0.83 -23.61
C GLU A 592 -14.83 -1.52 -22.33
N ASN A 593 -13.52 -1.52 -22.10
CA ASN A 593 -12.90 -2.05 -20.89
C ASN A 593 -12.68 -0.91 -19.89
N VAL A 594 -13.43 -0.93 -18.80
CA VAL A 594 -13.44 0.14 -17.81
C VAL A 594 -12.97 -0.39 -16.46
N PHE A 595 -11.93 0.23 -15.91
CA PHE A 595 -11.52 -0.03 -14.54
C PHE A 595 -12.42 0.73 -13.55
N PRO A 596 -12.86 0.10 -12.45
CA PRO A 596 -13.62 0.78 -11.40
C PRO A 596 -12.86 1.96 -10.77
N ARG A 597 -11.55 1.80 -10.58
CA ARG A 597 -10.73 2.70 -9.76
C ARG A 597 -10.71 4.15 -10.26
N PRO A 598 -10.51 4.46 -11.56
CA PRO A 598 -10.64 5.84 -12.05
C PRO A 598 -11.97 6.51 -11.67
N ILE A 599 -13.07 5.75 -11.70
CA ILE A 599 -14.41 6.26 -11.35
C ILE A 599 -14.54 6.46 -9.84
N GLU A 600 -14.09 5.50 -9.04
CA GLU A 600 -14.03 5.59 -7.58
C GLU A 600 -13.19 6.81 -7.15
N GLU A 601 -12.03 7.01 -7.77
CA GLU A 601 -11.13 8.14 -7.51
C GLU A 601 -11.79 9.47 -7.87
N ALA A 602 -12.41 9.58 -9.05
CA ALA A 602 -13.12 10.77 -9.45
C ALA A 602 -14.24 11.12 -8.45
N LEU A 603 -15.06 10.14 -8.08
CA LEU A 603 -16.16 10.35 -7.14
C LEU A 603 -15.68 10.70 -5.72
N ALA A 604 -14.51 10.23 -5.30
CA ALA A 604 -13.93 10.56 -4.01
C ALA A 604 -13.54 12.05 -3.86
N TYR A 605 -13.42 12.80 -4.97
CA TYR A 605 -13.21 14.26 -4.93
C TYR A 605 -14.51 15.06 -4.68
N LEU A 606 -15.69 14.44 -4.77
CA LEU A 606 -16.93 15.11 -4.43
C LEU A 606 -17.00 15.30 -2.90
N PRO A 607 -17.14 16.53 -2.38
CA PRO A 607 -17.21 16.78 -0.94
C PRO A 607 -18.42 16.10 -0.28
N GLN A 608 -19.41 15.69 -1.06
CA GLN A 608 -20.60 14.96 -0.61
C GLN A 608 -20.35 13.46 -0.40
N VAL A 609 -19.29 12.89 -0.98
CA VAL A 609 -18.99 11.46 -0.96
C VAL A 609 -18.03 11.14 0.18
N PHE A 610 -18.44 10.23 1.07
CA PHE A 610 -17.61 9.72 2.16
C PHE A 610 -16.83 8.46 1.73
N ASP A 611 -17.48 7.56 1.00
CA ASP A 611 -16.89 6.30 0.54
C ASP A 611 -17.58 5.85 -0.75
N VAL A 612 -16.88 5.14 -1.64
CA VAL A 612 -17.42 4.71 -2.93
C VAL A 612 -16.83 3.38 -3.38
N ALA A 613 -17.66 2.54 -3.99
CA ALA A 613 -17.25 1.36 -4.73
C ALA A 613 -17.96 1.31 -6.08
N VAL A 614 -17.24 0.92 -7.12
CA VAL A 614 -17.81 0.66 -8.44
C VAL A 614 -17.62 -0.81 -8.78
N VAL A 615 -18.68 -1.45 -9.28
CA VAL A 615 -18.68 -2.86 -9.66
C VAL A 615 -19.39 -3.06 -11.00
N GLY A 616 -19.04 -4.14 -11.67
CA GLY A 616 -19.73 -4.58 -12.88
C GLY A 616 -20.94 -5.43 -12.49
N VAL A 617 -22.10 -5.11 -13.04
CA VAL A 617 -23.31 -5.94 -12.92
C VAL A 617 -23.73 -6.43 -14.30
N PRO A 618 -24.31 -7.64 -14.41
CA PRO A 618 -24.77 -8.16 -15.70
C PRO A 618 -25.74 -7.21 -16.39
N ASP A 619 -25.57 -7.05 -17.70
CA ASP A 619 -26.49 -6.30 -18.56
C ASP A 619 -26.72 -7.08 -19.86
N ARG A 620 -27.98 -7.15 -20.31
CA ARG A 620 -28.35 -7.95 -21.48
C ARG A 620 -27.84 -7.37 -22.80
N GLU A 621 -27.67 -6.06 -22.88
CA GLU A 621 -27.28 -5.35 -24.11
C GLU A 621 -25.77 -5.06 -24.12
N PHE A 622 -25.18 -4.78 -22.97
CA PHE A 622 -23.78 -4.36 -22.83
C PHE A 622 -22.85 -5.44 -22.25
N GLY A 623 -23.37 -6.63 -21.93
CA GLY A 623 -22.64 -7.70 -21.22
C GLY A 623 -22.53 -7.40 -19.73
N GLN A 624 -21.85 -6.31 -19.39
CA GLN A 624 -21.91 -5.69 -18.06
C GLN A 624 -22.24 -4.21 -18.16
N ARG A 625 -22.62 -3.63 -17.03
CA ARG A 625 -22.73 -2.19 -16.83
C ARG A 625 -22.18 -1.79 -15.46
N LEU A 626 -21.78 -0.53 -15.37
CA LEU A 626 -21.22 0.05 -14.16
C LEU A 626 -22.32 0.33 -13.12
N ALA A 627 -22.13 -0.13 -11.89
CA ALA A 627 -22.94 0.19 -10.72
C ALA A 627 -22.07 0.84 -9.64
N ALA A 628 -22.42 2.06 -9.23
CA ALA A 628 -21.74 2.81 -8.18
C ALA A 628 -22.52 2.73 -6.86
N PHE A 629 -21.87 2.28 -5.80
CA PHE A 629 -22.38 2.26 -4.44
C PHE A 629 -21.68 3.37 -3.65
N ILE A 630 -22.46 4.32 -3.15
CA ILE A 630 -21.93 5.57 -2.58
C ILE A 630 -22.42 5.74 -1.15
N VAL A 631 -21.49 5.96 -0.22
CA VAL A 631 -21.78 6.47 1.12
C VAL A 631 -21.66 7.98 1.09
N LYS A 632 -22.72 8.67 1.51
CA LYS A 632 -22.76 10.14 1.53
C LYS A 632 -22.40 10.67 2.90
N TYR A 633 -21.84 11.87 2.95
CA TYR A 633 -21.94 12.68 4.16
C TYR A 633 -23.42 13.04 4.43
N PRO A 634 -23.84 13.09 5.70
CA PRO A 634 -25.19 13.52 6.07
C PRO A 634 -25.56 14.86 5.42
N ASP A 635 -26.82 15.01 5.02
CA ASP A 635 -27.40 16.25 4.46
C ASP A 635 -26.70 16.82 3.22
N SER A 636 -25.88 16.02 2.52
CA SER A 636 -25.06 16.48 1.39
C SER A 636 -25.83 16.85 0.12
N GLY A 637 -27.11 16.51 0.01
CA GLY A 637 -27.96 16.82 -1.15
C GLY A 637 -27.58 16.10 -2.46
N LEU A 638 -26.58 15.21 -2.45
CA LEU A 638 -26.12 14.50 -3.65
C LEU A 638 -27.17 13.50 -4.14
N ASP A 639 -27.52 13.63 -5.42
CA ASP A 639 -28.41 12.72 -6.15
C ASP A 639 -27.68 11.96 -7.28
N GLU A 640 -28.36 10.96 -7.86
CA GLU A 640 -27.79 10.12 -8.92
C GLU A 640 -27.48 10.88 -10.21
N HIS A 641 -28.25 11.92 -10.53
CA HIS A 641 -28.07 12.70 -11.75
C HIS A 641 -26.79 13.51 -11.66
N MET A 642 -26.53 14.14 -10.51
CA MET A 642 -25.29 14.86 -10.21
C MET A 642 -24.07 13.94 -10.33
N VAL A 643 -24.14 12.73 -9.77
CA VAL A 643 -23.07 11.71 -9.88
C VAL A 643 -22.78 11.38 -11.34
N ARG A 644 -23.82 11.05 -12.13
CA ARG A 644 -23.66 10.70 -13.55
C ARG A 644 -23.13 11.87 -14.38
N ALA A 645 -23.62 13.08 -14.12
CA ALA A 645 -23.16 14.29 -14.80
C ALA A 645 -21.70 14.58 -14.48
N TYR A 646 -21.30 14.45 -13.21
CA TYR A 646 -19.92 14.63 -12.77
C TYR A 646 -18.97 13.64 -13.45
N VAL A 647 -19.28 12.33 -13.40
CA VAL A 647 -18.44 11.31 -14.05
C VAL A 647 -18.38 11.52 -15.55
N ARG A 648 -19.51 11.85 -16.20
CA ARG A 648 -19.54 12.14 -17.64
C ARG A 648 -18.62 13.29 -18.00
N ASN A 649 -18.62 14.35 -17.20
CA ASN A 649 -17.84 15.55 -17.47
C ASN A 649 -16.35 15.38 -17.16
N ARG A 650 -15.98 14.43 -16.30
CA ARG A 650 -14.60 14.21 -15.85
C ARG A 650 -13.91 13.04 -16.53
N LEU A 651 -14.62 11.95 -16.82
CA LEU A 651 -14.06 10.71 -17.37
C LEU A 651 -14.66 10.33 -18.73
N GLY A 652 -15.68 11.04 -19.20
CA GLY A 652 -16.37 10.74 -20.46
C GLY A 652 -17.55 9.78 -20.29
N ARG A 653 -18.25 9.53 -21.40
CA ARG A 653 -19.55 8.81 -21.40
C ARG A 653 -19.43 7.33 -21.05
N PHE A 654 -18.35 6.67 -21.48
CA PHE A 654 -18.12 5.24 -21.27
C PHE A 654 -17.93 4.88 -19.78
N ALA A 655 -17.45 5.84 -18.97
CA ALA A 655 -17.20 5.66 -17.55
C ALA A 655 -18.44 5.92 -16.66
N VAL A 656 -19.58 6.35 -17.22
CA VAL A 656 -20.75 6.78 -16.43
C VAL A 656 -21.48 5.56 -15.83
N PRO A 657 -21.63 5.49 -14.49
CA PRO A 657 -22.43 4.44 -13.86
C PRO A 657 -23.88 4.45 -14.33
N ARG A 658 -24.41 3.28 -14.71
CA ARG A 658 -25.83 3.08 -15.03
C ARG A 658 -26.68 2.88 -13.78
N ASP A 659 -26.12 2.34 -12.71
CA ASP A 659 -26.74 2.39 -11.38
C ASP A 659 -25.92 3.28 -10.47
N VAL A 660 -26.62 4.07 -9.67
CA VAL A 660 -26.06 4.79 -8.55
C VAL A 660 -26.94 4.48 -7.35
N THR A 661 -26.37 3.83 -6.35
CA THR A 661 -27.09 3.41 -5.14
C THR A 661 -26.43 4.03 -3.92
N PHE A 662 -27.21 4.74 -3.12
CA PHE A 662 -26.74 5.28 -1.85
C PHE A 662 -26.90 4.23 -0.75
N VAL A 663 -25.84 3.98 0.00
CA VAL A 663 -25.80 3.01 1.10
C VAL A 663 -25.26 3.66 2.36
N ASP A 664 -25.67 3.15 3.53
CA ASP A 664 -25.19 3.67 4.82
C ASP A 664 -23.71 3.34 5.05
N ALA A 665 -23.26 2.18 4.56
CA ALA A 665 -21.87 1.74 4.63
C ALA A 665 -21.55 0.74 3.52
N LEU A 666 -20.31 0.75 3.03
CA LEU A 666 -19.80 -0.32 2.16
C LEU A 666 -19.45 -1.56 3.00
N PRO A 667 -19.85 -2.77 2.58
CA PRO A 667 -19.51 -4.00 3.28
C PRO A 667 -18.00 -4.22 3.16
N ARG A 668 -17.32 -4.40 4.30
CA ARG A 668 -15.88 -4.60 4.37
C ARG A 668 -15.53 -5.81 5.24
N ASN A 669 -14.43 -6.48 4.91
CA ASN A 669 -13.87 -7.51 5.78
C ASN A 669 -13.10 -6.89 6.96
N ALA A 670 -12.59 -7.73 7.86
CA ALA A 670 -11.84 -7.29 9.04
C ALA A 670 -10.50 -6.58 8.72
N THR A 671 -10.01 -6.67 7.48
CA THR A 671 -8.81 -5.93 7.02
C THR A 671 -9.15 -4.59 6.37
N GLY A 672 -10.43 -4.25 6.28
CA GLY A 672 -10.92 -3.02 5.66
C GLY A 672 -11.10 -3.10 4.15
N LYS A 673 -10.91 -4.26 3.51
CA LYS A 673 -11.15 -4.46 2.07
C LYS A 673 -12.65 -4.58 1.78
N ILE A 674 -13.12 -3.95 0.71
CA ILE A 674 -14.53 -3.97 0.27
C ILE A 674 -14.91 -5.37 -0.22
N LEU A 675 -16.05 -5.87 0.25
CA LEU A 675 -16.66 -7.13 -0.18
C LEU A 675 -17.59 -6.87 -1.37
N ARG A 676 -17.01 -6.67 -2.54
CA ARG A 676 -17.74 -6.27 -3.77
C ARG A 676 -18.89 -7.21 -4.14
N ASN A 677 -18.69 -8.52 -3.97
CA ASN A 677 -19.73 -9.53 -4.25
C ASN A 677 -20.98 -9.39 -3.37
N SER A 678 -20.86 -8.76 -2.20
CA SER A 678 -21.99 -8.51 -1.30
C SER A 678 -22.82 -7.29 -1.71
N LEU A 679 -22.32 -6.44 -2.61
CA LEU A 679 -23.02 -5.24 -3.06
C LEU A 679 -24.12 -5.53 -4.09
N THR A 680 -23.94 -6.57 -4.91
CA THR A 680 -24.81 -6.86 -6.06
C THR A 680 -25.91 -7.88 -5.77
N GLY A 681 -26.00 -8.38 -4.52
CA GLY A 681 -26.82 -9.56 -4.18
C GLY A 681 -26.25 -10.86 -4.79
N PRO A 682 -26.79 -12.04 -4.43
CA PRO A 682 -26.42 -13.28 -5.10
C PRO A 682 -26.75 -13.18 -6.60
N PRO A 683 -25.94 -13.80 -7.49
CA PRO A 683 -26.24 -13.82 -8.92
C PRO A 683 -27.64 -14.38 -9.12
N GLY A 684 -28.48 -13.63 -9.83
CA GLY A 684 -29.86 -14.02 -10.13
C GLY A 684 -29.87 -15.42 -10.74
N SER A 685 -30.64 -16.31 -10.10
CA SER A 685 -30.90 -17.70 -10.49
C SER A 685 -31.40 -17.86 -11.91
#